data_AF-A0A927CBJ0-F1
#
_entry.id   AF-A0A927CBJ0-F1
#
_cell.length_a   1.000
_cell.length_b   1.000
_cell.length_c   1.000
_cell.angle_alpha   90.00
_cell.angle_beta   90.00
_cell.angle_gamma   90.00
#
_symmetry.space_group_name_H-M   'P 1'
#
loop_
_entity.id
_entity.type
_entity.pdbx_description
1 polymer ?
#
loop_
_entity_poly.entity_id
_entity_poly.type
_entity_poly.pdbx_seq_one_letter_code
_entity_poly.pdbx_strand_id
1 'polypeptide(L)'
;MNRYNQSGDMLLPEKAVVSPNGSVPAPGGATGSRLGRRKLLATAGLAGVAAVAGGLFNLTQAHADKKNASAADVICQYPGGTIRTVSDKLAESVSVKDFGAVGDGTTDDTAAIQQAFQEADGAVFFPAGTYIVSPSASSAYLLSIVNRSSFSIYGEGVSSVIKVKDGAGNYKGIIGLANSTVDLAHFHAESLVFDHNRHNNVLASVTDYQAQLRSSISNYSSTAGYGHIVVTDCTFLNADGVVSLYFPKGVNEGKLVRITNSSWIGAANANGSDFDQSFINATCDQLLLSGCSFEGADWPLAPRTAIETHASHCVVTGNVISRFQIGMNLTGIAQSGTTLNQVCSGNTVHTSRDGILIWSQSLSPANATVGFKNMIVEGNTVDLNPYLYTFSSTVGGCRGISIYGGAKSVAYENLAVHGNVIRYEREVGTPYINKFALKSFGAISSYENGNQTNLAAHFSIMNNKVVNCPASGIFFDLGKVKGLVISGNELIDCGTTISPTAQFSNKVPLYLSPSLESDCLIQGNIVMQTDPAPTISSFIYIRDRAGSNYVYKCLDNTFALRDGVDPANIADYVGMFNSAQRLWMEGTVPLGTIRLPAMTGGIGSRVAIVGSGIIASKTGASIWWSKEGWGTAAPAAGLWNPGDVIHHAAPAAAGHMGWVCVEAGSPGIWKTWGAIES
;
A
#
# COMPACT_ATOMS: atom_id res chain seq x y z
N MET A 1 16.31 46.14 -2.92
CA MET A 1 16.88 47.10 -1.95
C MET A 1 17.12 46.34 -0.66
N ASN A 2 18.26 46.28 0.01
CA ASN A 2 19.61 46.81 -0.15
C ASN A 2 20.60 45.83 0.54
N ARG A 3 21.84 45.76 0.03
CA ARG A 3 23.00 45.02 0.59
C ARG A 3 23.64 45.77 1.77
N TYR A 4 24.44 45.10 2.61
CA TYR A 4 25.75 45.54 3.17
C TYR A 4 26.30 44.46 4.14
N ASN A 5 27.55 44.54 4.61
CA ASN A 5 28.79 43.97 4.08
C ASN A 5 29.71 43.64 5.29
N GLN A 6 30.43 42.51 5.23
CA GLN A 6 31.71 42.08 5.86
C GLN A 6 32.29 42.64 7.20
N SER A 7 32.94 41.72 7.93
CA SER A 7 34.29 41.75 8.60
C SER A 7 34.38 41.76 10.14
N GLY A 8 35.36 41.00 10.68
CA GLY A 8 36.05 41.33 11.95
C GLY A 8 36.35 40.16 12.90
N ASP A 9 37.64 39.94 13.19
CA ASP A 9 38.26 38.80 13.88
C ASP A 9 38.04 38.62 15.40
N MET A 10 38.35 37.40 15.83
CA MET A 10 38.25 36.80 17.16
C MET A 10 39.52 37.06 18.01
N LEU A 11 39.34 37.55 19.24
CA LEU A 11 40.38 37.76 20.26
C LEU A 11 40.63 36.47 21.07
N LEU A 12 41.91 36.17 21.32
CA LEU A 12 42.42 35.16 22.29
C LEU A 12 42.39 35.70 23.74
N PRO A 13 42.49 34.81 24.74
CA PRO A 13 43.32 35.13 25.89
C PRO A 13 44.36 34.05 26.29
N GLU A 14 45.50 34.55 26.76
CA GLU A 14 46.56 33.91 27.58
C GLU A 14 45.98 33.36 28.91
N LYS A 15 46.61 32.52 29.75
CA LYS A 15 47.99 32.47 30.27
C LYS A 15 48.12 31.27 31.23
N ALA A 16 49.29 30.62 31.33
CA ALA A 16 49.60 29.72 32.46
C ALA A 16 51.03 29.96 32.98
N VAL A 17 51.15 29.93 34.31
CA VAL A 17 52.27 30.38 35.16
C VAL A 17 53.29 29.24 35.42
N VAL A 18 54.55 29.63 35.68
CA VAL A 18 55.78 28.83 35.88
C VAL A 18 55.99 28.36 37.33
N SER A 19 56.64 27.19 37.56
CA SER A 19 57.91 26.96 38.33
C SER A 19 58.05 25.49 38.87
N PRO A 20 59.19 24.99 39.43
CA PRO A 20 60.28 24.32 38.70
C PRO A 20 60.84 23.00 39.36
N ASN A 21 61.90 22.43 38.75
CA ASN A 21 62.92 21.48 39.25
C ASN A 21 62.69 19.95 39.13
N GLY A 22 63.66 19.27 38.49
CA GLY A 22 63.90 17.83 38.61
C GLY A 22 64.59 17.15 37.42
N SER A 23 65.89 17.39 37.25
CA SER A 23 66.93 16.56 36.58
C SER A 23 66.58 15.60 35.42
N VAL A 24 67.25 15.86 34.29
CA VAL A 24 67.41 15.05 33.07
C VAL A 24 68.32 13.81 33.32
N PRO A 25 68.19 12.73 32.53
CA PRO A 25 69.28 12.37 31.61
C PRO A 25 68.79 12.12 30.16
N ALA A 26 69.41 12.81 29.21
CA ALA A 26 69.48 12.50 27.79
C ALA A 26 70.70 11.55 27.57
N PRO A 27 70.93 10.87 26.42
CA PRO A 27 70.54 11.33 25.08
C PRO A 27 70.22 10.26 24.01
N GLY A 28 69.60 10.71 22.91
CA GLY A 28 69.72 10.05 21.61
C GLY A 28 68.50 10.25 20.72
N GLY A 29 68.55 11.19 19.78
CA GLY A 29 67.54 11.26 18.72
C GLY A 29 67.49 12.61 18.01
N ALA A 30 67.60 12.56 16.69
CA ALA A 30 67.72 13.66 15.75
C ALA A 30 66.80 14.88 15.99
N THR A 31 67.34 16.06 15.69
CA THR A 31 66.62 17.34 15.57
C THR A 31 65.58 17.28 14.45
N GLY A 32 64.33 16.93 14.76
CA GLY A 32 63.18 17.10 13.87
C GLY A 32 62.80 18.57 13.73
N SER A 33 62.89 19.13 12.52
CA SER A 33 62.52 20.54 12.26
C SER A 33 61.01 20.71 12.16
N ARG A 34 60.42 21.62 12.95
CA ARG A 34 59.00 22.00 12.87
C ARG A 34 58.67 22.61 11.50
N LEU A 35 57.87 21.93 10.69
CA LEU A 35 57.36 22.45 9.40
C LEU A 35 56.09 23.27 9.64
N GLY A 36 56.09 24.54 9.24
CA GLY A 36 54.91 25.40 9.30
C GLY A 36 53.81 24.93 8.33
N ARG A 37 52.53 25.21 8.68
CA ARG A 37 51.30 24.78 7.99
C ARG A 37 51.35 24.92 6.45
N ARG A 38 51.91 26.02 5.93
CA ARG A 38 52.07 26.26 4.47
C ARG A 38 53.09 25.35 3.79
N LYS A 39 54.16 24.93 4.49
CA LYS A 39 55.14 23.98 3.95
C LYS A 39 54.60 22.55 3.96
N LEU A 40 53.84 22.16 4.99
CA LEU A 40 53.16 20.86 5.06
C LEU A 40 52.20 20.67 3.87
N LEU A 41 51.41 21.70 3.56
CA LEU A 41 50.49 21.74 2.41
C LEU A 41 51.22 21.70 1.06
N ALA A 42 52.43 22.24 0.96
CA ALA A 42 53.22 22.24 -0.26
C ALA A 42 53.98 20.91 -0.48
N THR A 43 54.32 20.16 0.58
CA THR A 43 54.97 18.84 0.48
C THR A 43 54.00 17.67 0.33
N ALA A 44 52.74 17.81 0.78
CA ALA A 44 51.71 16.75 0.71
C ALA A 44 51.00 16.67 -0.66
N GLY A 45 51.73 16.87 -1.77
CA GLY A 45 51.19 17.04 -3.13
C GLY A 45 49.99 16.15 -3.46
N LEU A 46 48.94 16.76 -4.02
CA LEU A 46 47.60 16.23 -4.38
C LEU A 46 46.81 15.45 -3.29
N ALA A 47 47.46 14.69 -2.41
CA ALA A 47 46.85 13.93 -1.31
C ALA A 47 46.27 14.85 -0.21
N GLY A 48 46.76 16.09 -0.09
CA GLY A 48 46.26 17.06 0.89
C GLY A 48 44.91 17.70 0.60
N VAL A 49 44.36 17.59 -0.62
CA VAL A 49 43.12 18.31 -1.01
C VAL A 49 41.85 17.54 -0.63
N ALA A 50 41.87 16.20 -0.64
CA ALA A 50 40.71 15.38 -0.26
C ALA A 50 40.37 15.49 1.24
N ALA A 51 41.36 15.80 2.09
CA ALA A 51 41.20 15.84 3.54
C ALA A 51 40.50 17.11 4.06
N VAL A 52 40.31 18.14 3.21
CA VAL A 52 39.77 19.45 3.62
C VAL A 52 38.25 19.56 3.44
N ALA A 53 37.62 18.67 2.68
CA ALA A 53 36.19 18.76 2.37
C ALA A 53 35.24 18.37 3.54
N GLY A 54 35.73 17.65 4.57
CA GLY A 54 34.89 17.10 5.65
C GLY A 54 35.04 17.74 7.04
N GLY A 55 35.64 18.93 7.19
CA GLY A 55 35.77 19.59 8.50
C GLY A 55 36.72 18.93 9.51
N LEU A 56 37.60 18.02 9.05
CA LEU A 56 38.36 17.07 9.89
C LEU A 56 39.62 17.62 10.60
N PHE A 57 39.93 18.92 10.56
CA PHE A 57 41.22 19.43 11.05
C PHE A 57 41.12 20.53 12.11
N ASN A 58 40.81 20.15 13.36
CA ASN A 58 41.27 20.88 14.56
C ASN A 58 42.67 20.37 14.96
N LEU A 59 43.64 20.55 14.06
CA LEU A 59 45.02 20.07 14.24
C LEU A 59 45.81 21.04 15.13
N THR A 60 46.23 20.62 16.32
CA THR A 60 47.09 21.42 17.23
C THR A 60 48.59 21.23 16.99
N GLN A 61 49.03 20.11 16.39
CA GLN A 61 50.41 19.89 15.96
C GLN A 61 50.50 18.84 14.84
N ALA A 62 51.32 19.09 13.82
CA ALA A 62 51.77 18.10 12.83
C ALA A 62 53.29 18.02 12.89
N HIS A 63 53.83 16.84 13.16
CA HIS A 63 55.26 16.57 13.09
C HIS A 63 55.54 15.76 11.83
N ALA A 64 56.55 16.20 11.09
CA ALA A 64 57.06 15.56 9.89
C ALA A 64 58.58 15.63 9.99
N ASP A 65 59.24 14.53 10.36
CA ASP A 65 60.69 14.49 10.61
C ASP A 65 61.53 14.49 9.30
N LYS A 66 60.88 14.52 8.13
CA LYS A 66 61.54 14.44 6.82
C LYS A 66 60.96 15.45 5.83
N LYS A 67 61.81 16.00 4.96
CA LYS A 67 61.44 16.94 3.86
C LYS A 67 60.39 16.37 2.89
N ASN A 68 60.21 15.05 2.85
CA ASN A 68 59.17 14.33 2.11
C ASN A 68 58.45 13.39 3.10
N ALA A 69 57.60 13.94 3.96
CA ALA A 69 56.79 13.13 4.87
C ALA A 69 55.63 12.50 4.09
N SER A 70 55.51 11.19 4.16
CA SER A 70 54.37 10.42 3.64
C SER A 70 53.19 10.51 4.61
N ALA A 71 51.99 10.07 4.19
CA ALA A 71 50.83 9.99 5.08
C ALA A 71 51.07 9.08 6.31
N ALA A 72 51.99 8.12 6.21
CA ALA A 72 52.40 7.26 7.32
C ALA A 72 53.31 7.98 8.34
N ASP A 73 53.94 9.09 7.96
CA ASP A 73 54.84 9.86 8.83
C ASP A 73 54.12 10.99 9.58
N VAL A 74 52.87 11.31 9.21
CA VAL A 74 52.10 12.42 9.79
C VAL A 74 51.13 11.87 10.83
N ILE A 75 51.30 12.26 12.09
CA ILE A 75 50.42 11.85 13.19
C ILE A 75 49.24 12.83 13.40
N CYS A 76 48.09 12.30 13.77
CA CYS A 76 46.90 13.02 14.22
C CYS A 76 46.49 12.51 15.62
N GLN A 77 46.23 13.44 16.53
CA GLN A 77 45.83 13.12 17.90
C GLN A 77 44.84 14.18 18.43
N TYR A 78 43.68 13.71 18.89
CA TYR A 78 42.78 14.52 19.71
C TYR A 78 43.23 14.46 21.17
N PRO A 79 43.07 15.53 21.98
CA PRO A 79 43.42 15.50 23.40
C PRO A 79 42.75 14.32 24.13
N GLY A 80 43.54 13.47 24.80
CA GLY A 80 43.06 12.26 25.47
C GLY A 80 42.81 11.05 24.55
N GLY A 81 42.97 11.21 23.24
CA GLY A 81 42.85 10.14 22.24
C GLY A 81 44.16 9.43 21.95
N THR A 82 44.05 8.26 21.33
CA THR A 82 45.19 7.50 20.81
C THR A 82 45.86 8.24 19.65
N ILE A 83 47.20 8.20 19.62
CA ILE A 83 47.98 8.71 18.49
C ILE A 83 47.72 7.80 17.29
N ARG A 84 47.37 8.38 16.15
CA ARG A 84 47.23 7.68 14.87
C ARG A 84 48.00 8.41 13.79
N THR A 85 48.31 7.75 12.69
CA THR A 85 48.82 8.41 11.49
C THR A 85 47.67 8.87 10.59
N VAL A 86 47.95 9.78 9.66
CA VAL A 86 47.00 10.15 8.59
C VAL A 86 46.72 8.94 7.70
N SER A 87 47.71 8.08 7.49
CA SER A 87 47.52 6.80 6.79
C SER A 87 46.50 5.91 7.51
N ASP A 88 46.63 5.76 8.84
CA ASP A 88 45.68 4.97 9.63
C ASP A 88 44.27 5.55 9.51
N LYS A 89 44.16 6.88 9.46
CA LYS A 89 42.87 7.55 9.30
C LYS A 89 42.22 7.36 7.95
N LEU A 90 42.99 7.42 6.87
CA LEU A 90 42.46 7.22 5.53
C LEU A 90 42.07 5.75 5.29
N ALA A 91 42.78 4.81 5.92
CA ALA A 91 42.46 3.38 5.87
C ALA A 91 41.14 3.00 6.59
N GLU A 92 40.56 3.91 7.38
CA GLU A 92 39.25 3.68 8.04
C GLU A 92 38.07 3.70 7.04
N SER A 93 38.28 4.19 5.81
CA SER A 93 37.27 4.23 4.75
C SER A 93 37.79 3.59 3.46
N VAL A 94 36.98 2.74 2.83
CA VAL A 94 37.33 2.09 1.56
C VAL A 94 36.45 2.64 0.44
N SER A 95 37.06 3.28 -0.56
CA SER A 95 36.38 3.84 -1.73
C SER A 95 36.59 2.95 -2.94
N VAL A 96 35.59 2.88 -3.84
CA VAL A 96 35.77 2.23 -5.15
C VAL A 96 36.90 2.87 -5.98
N LYS A 97 37.19 4.15 -5.75
CA LYS A 97 38.28 4.87 -6.44
C LYS A 97 39.68 4.42 -5.96
N ASP A 98 39.79 3.84 -4.77
CA ASP A 98 41.06 3.28 -4.28
C ASP A 98 41.49 2.05 -5.10
N PHE A 99 40.55 1.42 -5.79
CA PHE A 99 40.77 0.26 -6.67
C PHE A 99 40.75 0.63 -8.16
N GLY A 100 40.74 1.93 -8.48
CA GLY A 100 40.83 2.42 -9.85
C GLY A 100 39.49 2.60 -10.58
N ALA A 101 38.35 2.58 -9.87
CA ALA A 101 37.08 2.97 -10.48
C ALA A 101 37.13 4.46 -10.85
N VAL A 102 36.71 4.81 -12.06
CA VAL A 102 36.79 6.17 -12.60
C VAL A 102 35.49 6.92 -12.32
N GLY A 103 34.34 6.30 -12.59
CA GLY A 103 33.03 6.93 -12.39
C GLY A 103 32.71 8.04 -13.39
N ASP A 104 33.21 7.95 -14.62
CA ASP A 104 33.04 8.96 -15.68
C ASP A 104 31.82 8.74 -16.60
N GLY A 105 31.06 7.66 -16.38
CA GLY A 105 29.90 7.28 -17.19
C GLY A 105 30.24 6.54 -18.49
N THR A 106 31.51 6.23 -18.74
CA THR A 106 31.98 5.55 -19.97
C THR A 106 32.91 4.38 -19.71
N THR A 107 33.76 4.49 -18.68
CA THR A 107 34.68 3.45 -18.24
C THR A 107 33.92 2.31 -17.57
N ASP A 108 34.24 1.07 -17.94
CA ASP A 108 33.70 -0.13 -17.31
C ASP A 108 34.40 -0.36 -15.95
N ASP A 109 33.74 0.06 -14.87
CA ASP A 109 34.28 0.08 -13.51
C ASP A 109 34.09 -1.26 -12.77
N THR A 110 33.51 -2.27 -13.44
CA THR A 110 33.11 -3.55 -12.83
C THR A 110 34.24 -4.21 -12.04
N ALA A 111 35.44 -4.29 -12.62
CA ALA A 111 36.57 -4.97 -11.99
C ALA A 111 37.07 -4.25 -10.73
N ALA A 112 37.20 -2.92 -10.79
CA ALA A 112 37.63 -2.10 -9.66
C ALA A 112 36.63 -2.18 -8.50
N ILE A 113 35.33 -2.09 -8.80
CA ILE A 113 34.28 -2.18 -7.77
C ILE A 113 34.23 -3.59 -7.17
N GLN A 114 34.36 -4.64 -7.99
CA GLN A 114 34.37 -6.00 -7.49
C GLN A 114 35.59 -6.27 -6.59
N GLN A 115 36.74 -5.64 -6.87
CA GLN A 115 37.91 -5.70 -6.00
C GLN A 115 37.67 -4.96 -4.67
N ALA A 116 37.03 -3.78 -4.70
CA ALA A 116 36.61 -3.08 -3.48
C ALA A 116 35.70 -3.96 -2.60
N PHE A 117 34.77 -4.69 -3.23
CA PHE A 117 33.88 -5.65 -2.56
C PHE A 117 34.62 -6.87 -2.00
N GLN A 118 35.84 -7.17 -2.44
CA GLN A 118 36.65 -8.28 -1.92
C GLN A 118 37.55 -7.85 -0.76
N GLU A 119 38.08 -6.62 -0.81
CA GLU A 119 39.10 -6.12 0.12
C GLU A 119 38.51 -5.34 1.31
N ALA A 120 37.34 -4.70 1.15
CA ALA A 120 36.79 -3.83 2.21
C ALA A 120 36.36 -4.63 3.46
N ASP A 121 36.80 -4.25 4.65
CA ASP A 121 36.36 -4.86 5.92
C ASP A 121 35.08 -4.20 6.44
N GLY A 122 33.98 -4.33 5.68
CA GLY A 122 32.64 -3.93 6.10
C GLY A 122 31.90 -3.02 5.12
N ALA A 123 32.43 -1.83 4.80
CA ALA A 123 31.70 -0.83 4.00
C ALA A 123 32.50 -0.32 2.79
N VAL A 124 31.82 -0.10 1.67
CA VAL A 124 32.39 0.48 0.45
C VAL A 124 31.69 1.79 0.09
N PHE A 125 32.50 2.84 -0.06
CA PHE A 125 32.04 4.17 -0.46
C PHE A 125 32.10 4.35 -1.98
N PHE A 126 31.04 4.93 -2.53
CA PHE A 126 30.94 5.39 -3.91
C PHE A 126 30.92 6.92 -3.93
N PRO A 127 32.05 7.59 -4.21
CA PRO A 127 32.04 9.03 -4.47
C PRO A 127 31.11 9.41 -5.63
N ALA A 128 30.78 10.68 -5.76
CA ALA A 128 30.05 11.19 -6.91
C ALA A 128 30.71 10.75 -8.24
N GLY A 129 29.88 10.24 -9.13
CA GLY A 129 30.29 9.63 -10.39
C GLY A 129 29.22 8.69 -10.94
N THR A 130 29.34 8.38 -12.23
CA THR A 130 28.55 7.32 -12.88
C THR A 130 29.46 6.15 -13.20
N TYR A 131 29.24 5.04 -12.51
CA TYR A 131 30.04 3.83 -12.59
C TYR A 131 29.36 2.81 -13.49
N ILE A 132 29.95 2.53 -14.66
CA ILE A 132 29.39 1.55 -15.58
C ILE A 132 29.74 0.14 -15.09
N VAL A 133 28.73 -0.71 -14.96
CA VAL A 133 28.88 -2.13 -14.61
C VAL A 133 28.36 -3.05 -15.71
N SER A 134 29.05 -4.16 -15.95
CA SER A 134 28.74 -5.11 -17.01
C SER A 134 28.76 -6.56 -16.52
N PRO A 135 27.97 -7.46 -17.13
CA PRO A 135 27.91 -8.84 -16.70
C PRO A 135 29.17 -9.59 -17.14
N SER A 136 29.76 -10.36 -16.22
CA SER A 136 30.87 -11.27 -16.52
C SER A 136 30.43 -12.51 -17.31
N ALA A 137 29.17 -12.89 -17.20
CA ALA A 137 28.52 -13.94 -17.96
C ALA A 137 27.01 -13.70 -18.01
N SER A 138 26.33 -14.32 -18.97
CA SER A 138 24.87 -14.38 -18.96
C SER A 138 24.41 -14.94 -17.62
N SER A 139 23.47 -14.27 -16.95
CA SER A 139 22.90 -14.72 -15.65
C SER A 139 23.75 -14.48 -14.39
N ALA A 140 24.88 -13.79 -14.50
CA ALA A 140 25.67 -13.36 -13.36
C ALA A 140 25.04 -12.14 -12.67
N TYR A 141 25.36 -11.95 -11.39
CA TYR A 141 25.26 -10.60 -10.81
C TYR A 141 26.40 -9.74 -11.38
N LEU A 142 26.13 -8.46 -11.62
CA LEU A 142 27.17 -7.54 -12.10
C LEU A 142 28.24 -7.34 -11.02
N LEU A 143 27.80 -7.22 -9.77
CA LEU A 143 28.62 -7.12 -8.57
C LEU A 143 28.17 -8.18 -7.57
N SER A 144 29.10 -9.04 -7.16
CA SER A 144 28.82 -10.16 -6.26
C SER A 144 29.38 -9.91 -4.86
N ILE A 145 28.55 -10.12 -3.84
CA ILE A 145 28.97 -10.23 -2.45
C ILE A 145 29.27 -11.71 -2.18
N VAL A 146 30.49 -12.01 -1.76
CA VAL A 146 30.98 -13.39 -1.60
C VAL A 146 31.56 -13.56 -0.20
N ASN A 147 31.06 -14.56 0.54
CA ASN A 147 31.57 -14.99 1.85
C ASN A 147 31.66 -13.87 2.90
N ARG A 148 30.62 -13.02 2.97
CA ARG A 148 30.52 -11.92 3.93
C ARG A 148 29.22 -11.99 4.69
N SER A 149 29.33 -11.90 6.01
CA SER A 149 28.15 -11.85 6.89
C SER A 149 27.65 -10.43 7.13
N SER A 150 28.54 -9.43 7.08
CA SER A 150 28.18 -8.02 7.16
C SER A 150 28.79 -7.27 5.98
N PHE A 151 27.99 -6.49 5.25
CA PHE A 151 28.49 -5.68 4.15
C PHE A 151 27.62 -4.45 3.91
N SER A 152 28.24 -3.28 3.70
CA SER A 152 27.52 -2.03 3.45
C SER A 152 28.07 -1.33 2.21
N ILE A 153 27.18 -0.63 1.51
CA ILE A 153 27.54 0.28 0.42
C ILE A 153 26.84 1.61 0.65
N TYR A 154 27.55 2.70 0.38
CA TYR A 154 26.97 4.04 0.52
C TYR A 154 27.58 5.02 -0.47
N GLY A 155 26.84 6.09 -0.77
CA GLY A 155 27.27 7.14 -1.68
C GLY A 155 26.86 8.53 -1.25
N GLU A 156 26.90 9.47 -2.19
CA GLU A 156 26.58 10.89 -2.01
C GLU A 156 25.19 11.22 -2.58
N GLY A 157 24.25 10.27 -2.46
CA GLY A 157 22.88 10.37 -2.92
C GLY A 157 22.76 10.18 -4.43
N VAL A 158 21.98 11.05 -5.08
CA VAL A 158 21.70 10.96 -6.52
C VAL A 158 22.94 11.13 -7.42
N SER A 159 24.06 11.59 -6.87
CA SER A 159 25.31 11.81 -7.61
C SER A 159 26.18 10.55 -7.71
N SER A 160 25.89 9.50 -6.93
CA SER A 160 26.62 8.23 -6.93
C SER A 160 25.81 7.16 -7.65
N VAL A 161 26.09 6.98 -8.94
CA VAL A 161 25.25 6.17 -9.85
C VAL A 161 25.97 4.89 -10.25
N ILE A 162 25.39 3.73 -9.94
CA ILE A 162 25.78 2.44 -10.50
C ILE A 162 24.86 2.16 -11.69
N LYS A 163 25.42 2.21 -12.91
CA LYS A 163 24.65 2.12 -14.16
C LYS A 163 24.99 0.87 -14.94
N VAL A 164 23.97 0.14 -15.38
CA VAL A 164 24.13 -1.03 -16.27
C VAL A 164 24.61 -0.57 -17.65
N LYS A 165 25.66 -1.20 -18.17
CA LYS A 165 26.22 -0.94 -19.51
C LYS A 165 25.16 -1.08 -20.62
N ASP A 166 25.32 -0.32 -21.69
CA ASP A 166 24.50 -0.48 -22.90
C ASP A 166 24.68 -1.88 -23.50
N GLY A 167 23.58 -2.49 -23.93
CA GLY A 167 23.63 -3.82 -24.55
C GLY A 167 24.20 -4.91 -23.62
N ALA A 168 24.04 -4.77 -22.30
CA ALA A 168 24.52 -5.74 -21.31
C ALA A 168 23.91 -7.14 -21.49
N GLY A 169 22.80 -7.25 -22.23
CA GLY A 169 22.10 -8.51 -22.42
C GLY A 169 21.50 -9.03 -21.11
N ASN A 170 21.54 -10.34 -20.89
CA ASN A 170 20.92 -10.96 -19.72
C ASN A 170 21.86 -11.02 -18.52
N TYR A 171 21.41 -10.46 -17.40
CA TYR A 171 22.06 -10.49 -16.10
C TYR A 171 21.03 -10.81 -15.02
N LYS A 172 21.48 -11.30 -13.86
CA LYS A 172 20.58 -11.69 -12.76
C LYS A 172 20.22 -10.52 -11.88
N GLY A 173 21.18 -9.63 -11.61
CA GLY A 173 20.95 -8.37 -10.93
C GLY A 173 22.21 -7.52 -10.81
N ILE A 174 22.08 -6.27 -10.39
CA ILE A 174 23.22 -5.36 -10.23
C ILE A 174 24.08 -5.83 -9.06
N ILE A 175 23.47 -6.03 -7.89
CA ILE A 175 24.15 -6.56 -6.70
C ILE A 175 23.46 -7.86 -6.28
N GLY A 176 24.25 -8.87 -5.92
CA GLY A 176 23.68 -10.02 -5.24
C GLY A 176 24.64 -10.90 -4.48
N LEU A 177 24.06 -11.76 -3.64
CA LEU A 177 24.77 -12.82 -2.95
C LEU A 177 25.04 -13.98 -3.92
N ALA A 178 26.29 -14.11 -4.35
CA ALA A 178 26.70 -15.19 -5.24
C ALA A 178 27.18 -16.40 -4.43
N ASN A 179 26.56 -17.58 -4.68
CA ASN A 179 27.00 -18.92 -4.27
C ASN A 179 27.89 -18.96 -3.01
N SER A 180 27.38 -18.45 -1.90
CA SER A 180 28.08 -18.43 -0.62
C SER A 180 27.49 -19.47 0.33
N THR A 181 28.33 -19.98 1.23
CA THR A 181 27.92 -20.74 2.41
C THR A 181 27.77 -19.83 3.65
N VAL A 182 28.05 -18.53 3.51
CA VAL A 182 27.97 -17.54 4.60
C VAL A 182 26.68 -16.76 4.44
N ASP A 183 25.82 -16.82 5.45
CA ASP A 183 24.62 -15.99 5.53
C ASP A 183 24.98 -14.52 5.65
N LEU A 184 24.34 -13.68 4.83
CA LEU A 184 24.42 -12.24 4.95
C LEU A 184 23.53 -11.79 6.12
N ALA A 185 24.08 -11.81 7.32
CA ALA A 185 23.40 -11.39 8.53
C ALA A 185 23.05 -9.90 8.49
N HIS A 186 23.89 -9.06 7.88
CA HIS A 186 23.68 -7.62 7.80
C HIS A 186 24.08 -7.06 6.43
N PHE A 187 23.15 -6.42 5.76
CA PHE A 187 23.45 -5.59 4.60
C PHE A 187 22.79 -4.23 4.67
N HIS A 188 23.53 -3.20 4.30
CA HIS A 188 23.03 -1.84 4.21
C HIS A 188 23.41 -1.22 2.85
N ALA A 189 22.42 -0.69 2.13
CA ALA A 189 22.64 0.22 1.02
C ALA A 189 22.04 1.60 1.35
N GLU A 190 22.82 2.65 1.17
CA GLU A 190 22.43 4.01 1.53
C GLU A 190 22.83 5.05 0.49
N SER A 191 21.95 5.99 0.15
CA SER A 191 22.33 7.19 -0.63
C SER A 191 23.03 6.88 -1.96
N LEU A 192 22.43 5.99 -2.78
CA LEU A 192 22.96 5.54 -4.07
C LEU A 192 21.87 5.50 -5.15
N VAL A 193 22.28 5.54 -6.42
CA VAL A 193 21.40 5.29 -7.57
C VAL A 193 21.76 3.96 -8.24
N PHE A 194 20.76 3.14 -8.50
CA PHE A 194 20.82 1.94 -9.32
C PHE A 194 20.11 2.21 -10.65
N ASP A 195 20.86 2.52 -11.70
CA ASP A 195 20.30 2.78 -13.04
C ASP A 195 20.36 1.51 -13.91
N HIS A 196 19.19 0.90 -14.12
CA HIS A 196 19.04 -0.29 -14.96
C HIS A 196 19.18 0.01 -16.45
N ASN A 197 19.18 1.29 -16.83
CA ASN A 197 19.43 1.72 -18.20
C ASN A 197 18.53 1.01 -19.23
N ARG A 198 17.23 0.80 -18.91
CA ARG A 198 16.33 -0.04 -19.72
C ARG A 198 16.27 0.34 -21.19
N HIS A 199 16.40 1.60 -21.54
CA HIS A 199 16.30 2.06 -22.93
C HIS A 199 17.36 1.42 -23.83
N ASN A 200 18.53 1.10 -23.26
CA ASN A 200 19.63 0.42 -23.95
C ASN A 200 19.72 -1.07 -23.58
N ASN A 201 18.77 -1.58 -22.79
CA ASN A 201 18.73 -2.94 -22.26
C ASN A 201 17.30 -3.52 -22.24
N VAL A 202 16.49 -3.26 -23.27
CA VAL A 202 15.07 -3.67 -23.31
C VAL A 202 14.92 -5.20 -23.23
N LEU A 203 14.01 -5.68 -22.39
CA LEU A 203 13.53 -7.06 -22.37
C LEU A 203 12.58 -7.29 -23.54
N ALA A 204 12.91 -8.25 -24.41
CA ALA A 204 12.13 -8.52 -25.62
C ALA A 204 10.89 -9.38 -25.36
N SER A 205 10.92 -10.31 -24.40
CA SER A 205 9.81 -11.24 -24.14
C SER A 205 9.73 -11.71 -22.68
N VAL A 206 8.57 -12.26 -22.29
CA VAL A 206 8.38 -12.92 -20.99
C VAL A 206 9.35 -14.08 -20.80
N THR A 207 9.74 -14.78 -21.87
CA THR A 207 10.72 -15.87 -21.82
C THR A 207 12.12 -15.36 -21.45
N ASP A 208 12.53 -14.21 -21.98
CA ASP A 208 13.83 -13.60 -21.61
C ASP A 208 13.87 -13.22 -20.13
N TYR A 209 12.74 -12.73 -19.62
CA TYR A 209 12.55 -12.45 -18.21
C TYR A 209 12.55 -13.72 -17.34
N GLN A 210 11.78 -14.76 -17.71
CA GLN A 210 11.70 -15.99 -16.91
C GLN A 210 13.04 -16.70 -16.77
N ALA A 211 13.95 -16.50 -17.73
CA ALA A 211 15.31 -16.94 -17.60
C ALA A 211 16.06 -16.18 -16.49
N GLN A 212 15.86 -14.85 -16.30
CA GLN A 212 16.63 -14.00 -15.39
C GLN A 212 15.85 -12.83 -14.76
N LEU A 213 16.06 -12.60 -13.47
CA LEU A 213 15.31 -11.62 -12.67
C LEU A 213 15.66 -10.15 -12.92
N ARG A 214 16.88 -9.83 -13.40
CA ARG A 214 17.43 -8.46 -13.55
C ARG A 214 17.20 -7.54 -12.33
N SER A 215 17.42 -8.06 -11.11
CA SER A 215 17.21 -7.31 -9.86
C SER A 215 18.17 -6.14 -9.66
N SER A 216 17.83 -5.16 -8.83
CA SER A 216 18.82 -4.19 -8.32
C SER A 216 19.66 -4.87 -7.22
N ILE A 217 18.99 -5.46 -6.22
CA ILE A 217 19.61 -6.18 -5.11
C ILE A 217 18.83 -7.48 -4.86
N SER A 218 19.50 -8.63 -4.84
CA SER A 218 18.84 -9.89 -4.48
C SER A 218 19.76 -10.99 -3.95
N ASN A 219 19.15 -12.01 -3.35
CA ASN A 219 19.83 -13.24 -2.94
C ASN A 219 19.33 -14.50 -3.67
N TYR A 220 18.68 -14.34 -4.84
CA TYR A 220 17.95 -15.42 -5.50
C TYR A 220 18.78 -16.68 -5.78
N SER A 221 20.00 -16.56 -6.29
CA SER A 221 20.85 -17.71 -6.59
C SER A 221 21.69 -18.22 -5.42
N SER A 222 21.59 -17.60 -4.24
CA SER A 222 22.36 -18.02 -3.08
C SER A 222 21.84 -19.34 -2.51
N THR A 223 22.77 -20.15 -2.00
CA THR A 223 22.49 -21.26 -1.08
C THR A 223 22.43 -20.80 0.37
N ALA A 224 23.11 -19.70 0.70
CA ALA A 224 23.02 -19.01 1.98
C ALA A 224 21.80 -18.08 2.05
N GLY A 225 21.25 -17.88 3.24
CA GLY A 225 20.16 -16.94 3.48
C GLY A 225 20.65 -15.54 3.87
N TYR A 226 19.73 -14.77 4.42
CA TYR A 226 19.98 -13.42 4.92
C TYR A 226 19.32 -13.22 6.28
N GLY A 227 19.82 -12.25 7.06
CA GLY A 227 19.26 -11.82 8.34
C GLY A 227 18.58 -10.45 8.21
N HIS A 228 19.37 -9.38 8.19
CA HIS A 228 18.90 -8.00 8.19
C HIS A 228 19.34 -7.26 6.92
N ILE A 229 18.36 -6.83 6.13
CA ILE A 229 18.57 -6.01 4.94
C ILE A 229 18.01 -4.62 5.21
N VAL A 230 18.84 -3.59 5.03
CA VAL A 230 18.45 -2.18 5.11
C VAL A 230 18.76 -1.50 3.78
N VAL A 231 17.77 -0.80 3.22
CA VAL A 231 17.93 0.05 2.05
C VAL A 231 17.32 1.41 2.37
N THR A 232 18.12 2.47 2.38
CA THR A 232 17.66 3.80 2.77
C THR A 232 18.12 4.85 1.77
N ASP A 233 17.27 5.82 1.46
CA ASP A 233 17.62 6.98 0.61
C ASP A 233 18.22 6.59 -0.76
N CYS A 234 17.79 5.44 -1.32
CA CYS A 234 18.27 4.94 -2.61
C CYS A 234 17.30 5.28 -3.74
N THR A 235 17.82 5.47 -4.95
CA THR A 235 17.01 5.65 -6.17
C THR A 235 17.21 4.48 -7.12
N PHE A 236 16.11 3.90 -7.60
CA PHE A 236 16.09 2.86 -8.61
C PHE A 236 15.55 3.45 -9.91
N LEU A 237 16.43 3.59 -10.89
CA LEU A 237 16.16 4.35 -12.11
C LEU A 237 16.03 3.41 -13.31
N ASN A 238 15.08 3.72 -14.19
CA ASN A 238 14.93 3.09 -15.50
C ASN A 238 14.83 1.55 -15.45
N ALA A 239 14.13 0.99 -14.46
CA ALA A 239 13.91 -0.46 -14.37
C ALA A 239 12.90 -0.95 -15.42
N ASP A 240 13.19 -2.08 -16.08
CA ASP A 240 12.33 -2.66 -17.12
C ASP A 240 11.44 -3.76 -16.53
N GLY A 241 10.30 -3.41 -15.93
CA GLY A 241 9.27 -4.37 -15.51
C GLY A 241 9.70 -5.51 -14.58
N VAL A 242 10.89 -5.40 -13.98
CA VAL A 242 11.58 -6.45 -13.23
C VAL A 242 11.62 -6.12 -11.75
N VAL A 243 11.97 -7.12 -10.94
CA VAL A 243 12.17 -6.89 -9.50
C VAL A 243 13.28 -5.87 -9.29
N SER A 244 13.16 -4.98 -8.32
CA SER A 244 14.29 -4.17 -7.86
C SER A 244 14.93 -4.81 -6.63
N LEU A 245 14.12 -5.11 -5.62
CA LEU A 245 14.56 -5.70 -4.36
C LEU A 245 13.88 -7.06 -4.16
N TYR A 246 14.67 -8.13 -4.26
CA TYR A 246 14.16 -9.51 -4.22
C TYR A 246 14.84 -10.37 -3.16
N PHE A 247 14.08 -10.78 -2.14
CA PHE A 247 14.61 -11.56 -1.01
C PHE A 247 13.79 -12.83 -0.73
N PRO A 248 13.84 -13.85 -1.62
CA PRO A 248 12.98 -15.04 -1.55
C PRO A 248 13.51 -16.18 -0.66
N LYS A 249 14.80 -16.19 -0.32
CA LYS A 249 15.46 -17.32 0.36
C LYS A 249 16.00 -16.90 1.72
N GLY A 250 15.22 -17.10 2.77
CA GLY A 250 15.69 -16.95 4.14
C GLY A 250 15.87 -18.31 4.80
N VAL A 251 17.04 -18.59 5.37
CA VAL A 251 17.36 -19.93 5.92
C VAL A 251 17.17 -20.04 7.43
N ASN A 252 16.88 -18.93 8.14
CA ASN A 252 16.74 -18.87 9.60
C ASN A 252 15.55 -17.98 10.05
N GLU A 253 15.11 -18.11 11.30
CA GLU A 253 14.21 -17.16 11.98
C GLU A 253 14.92 -15.82 12.23
N GLY A 254 14.16 -14.72 12.27
CA GLY A 254 14.65 -13.36 12.54
C GLY A 254 14.96 -12.52 11.29
N LYS A 255 14.41 -12.86 10.11
CA LYS A 255 14.67 -12.10 8.88
C LYS A 255 13.97 -10.75 8.92
N LEU A 256 14.73 -9.68 8.77
CA LEU A 256 14.23 -8.31 8.72
C LEU A 256 14.60 -7.67 7.38
N VAL A 257 13.62 -7.06 6.74
CA VAL A 257 13.85 -6.17 5.60
C VAL A 257 13.28 -4.80 5.95
N ARG A 258 14.11 -3.77 5.89
CA ARG A 258 13.72 -2.38 6.06
C ARG A 258 14.10 -1.59 4.82
N ILE A 259 13.10 -0.96 4.22
CA ILE A 259 13.30 -0.09 3.06
C ILE A 259 12.61 1.24 3.37
N THR A 260 13.41 2.31 3.39
CA THR A 260 12.93 3.63 3.79
C THR A 260 13.36 4.72 2.83
N ASN A 261 12.51 5.71 2.60
CA ASN A 261 12.82 6.94 1.85
C ASN A 261 13.43 6.70 0.46
N SER A 262 13.10 5.58 -0.18
CA SER A 262 13.68 5.19 -1.47
C SER A 262 12.70 5.43 -2.62
N SER A 263 13.21 5.65 -3.82
CA SER A 263 12.39 6.08 -4.97
C SER A 263 12.62 5.22 -6.20
N TRP A 264 11.54 4.86 -6.89
CA TRP A 264 11.56 4.17 -8.19
C TRP A 264 11.08 5.12 -9.28
N ILE A 265 11.92 5.39 -10.28
CA ILE A 265 11.67 6.42 -11.29
C ILE A 265 11.87 5.86 -12.70
N GLY A 266 10.93 6.16 -13.59
CA GLY A 266 11.04 5.83 -15.02
C GLY A 266 10.88 4.34 -15.33
N ALA A 267 10.19 3.61 -14.45
CA ALA A 267 10.03 2.19 -14.57
C ALA A 267 8.84 1.82 -15.47
N ALA A 268 9.03 0.88 -16.39
CA ALA A 268 8.04 0.51 -17.40
C ALA A 268 8.29 -0.92 -17.89
N ASN A 269 7.29 -1.57 -18.48
CA ASN A 269 7.47 -2.77 -19.29
C ASN A 269 7.69 -2.32 -20.74
N ALA A 270 8.93 -2.12 -21.17
CA ALA A 270 9.24 -1.42 -22.41
C ALA A 270 8.64 -2.04 -23.68
N ASN A 271 8.37 -3.35 -23.67
CA ASN A 271 7.72 -4.08 -24.77
C ASN A 271 6.19 -4.26 -24.58
N GLY A 272 5.60 -3.71 -23.51
CA GLY A 272 4.19 -3.88 -23.16
C GLY A 272 3.81 -5.28 -22.64
N SER A 273 4.76 -6.18 -22.47
CA SER A 273 4.51 -7.50 -21.89
C SER A 273 4.23 -7.40 -20.39
N ASP A 274 3.46 -8.34 -19.87
CA ASP A 274 3.26 -8.49 -18.43
C ASP A 274 4.22 -9.56 -17.90
N PHE A 275 5.25 -9.13 -17.15
CA PHE A 275 6.29 -10.01 -16.61
C PHE A 275 5.93 -10.67 -15.27
N ASP A 276 4.74 -10.39 -14.70
CA ASP A 276 4.31 -10.93 -13.40
C ASP A 276 5.29 -10.68 -12.26
N GLN A 277 5.71 -9.41 -12.07
CA GLN A 277 6.72 -9.04 -11.07
C GLN A 277 6.32 -7.87 -10.17
N SER A 278 7.00 -7.82 -9.02
CA SER A 278 6.86 -6.77 -8.01
C SER A 278 8.21 -6.08 -7.82
N PHE A 279 8.27 -4.75 -7.79
CA PHE A 279 9.55 -4.05 -7.56
C PHE A 279 10.15 -4.38 -6.21
N ILE A 280 9.30 -4.59 -5.21
CA ILE A 280 9.68 -5.13 -3.93
C ILE A 280 8.96 -6.46 -3.74
N ASN A 281 9.74 -7.51 -3.51
CA ASN A 281 9.24 -8.80 -3.06
C ASN A 281 10.21 -9.36 -2.01
N ALA A 282 9.75 -9.42 -0.76
CA ALA A 282 10.55 -9.83 0.38
C ALA A 282 9.83 -10.92 1.19
N THR A 283 10.42 -12.11 1.25
CA THR A 283 9.97 -13.20 2.12
C THR A 283 10.74 -13.17 3.44
N CYS A 284 10.20 -12.49 4.45
CA CYS A 284 10.87 -12.23 5.73
C CYS A 284 9.93 -12.34 6.93
N ASP A 285 10.47 -12.25 8.15
CA ASP A 285 9.67 -12.34 9.38
C ASP A 285 9.21 -10.96 9.85
N GLN A 286 9.93 -9.90 9.46
CA GLN A 286 9.58 -8.50 9.69
C GLN A 286 9.90 -7.67 8.44
N LEU A 287 8.90 -6.92 7.96
CA LEU A 287 9.05 -5.99 6.85
C LEU A 287 8.65 -4.59 7.28
N LEU A 288 9.54 -3.61 7.14
CA LEU A 288 9.20 -2.19 7.23
C LEU A 288 9.41 -1.52 5.89
N LEU A 289 8.34 -0.99 5.32
CA LEU A 289 8.35 -0.19 4.11
C LEU A 289 7.75 1.19 4.36
N SER A 290 8.58 2.22 4.39
CA SER A 290 8.10 3.56 4.76
C SER A 290 8.68 4.71 3.95
N GLY A 291 7.85 5.70 3.64
CA GLY A 291 8.26 6.93 2.98
C GLY A 291 8.82 6.75 1.56
N CYS A 292 8.51 5.63 0.90
CA CYS A 292 9.02 5.34 -0.45
C CYS A 292 8.08 5.88 -1.53
N SER A 293 8.63 6.18 -2.71
CA SER A 293 7.87 6.61 -3.88
C SER A 293 8.06 5.66 -5.07
N PHE A 294 6.99 5.37 -5.79
CA PHE A 294 7.00 4.46 -6.94
C PHE A 294 6.31 5.10 -8.13
N GLU A 295 7.07 5.37 -9.19
CA GLU A 295 6.56 5.94 -10.42
C GLU A 295 6.69 4.94 -11.57
N GLY A 296 5.54 4.39 -11.98
CA GLY A 296 5.43 3.46 -13.10
C GLY A 296 5.32 4.15 -14.45
N ALA A 297 4.49 3.60 -15.34
CA ALA A 297 4.32 4.07 -16.71
C ALA A 297 2.86 4.03 -17.16
N ASP A 298 2.53 4.84 -18.16
CA ASP A 298 1.20 4.83 -18.76
C ASP A 298 0.94 3.53 -19.53
N TRP A 299 -0.34 3.21 -19.72
CA TRP A 299 -0.75 1.98 -20.37
C TRP A 299 -0.43 2.06 -21.87
N PRO A 300 -0.01 0.95 -22.50
CA PRO A 300 0.06 -0.42 -21.99
C PRO A 300 1.37 -0.80 -21.27
N LEU A 301 2.27 0.16 -20.99
CA LEU A 301 3.63 -0.10 -20.48
C LEU A 301 3.71 -0.18 -18.94
N ALA A 302 2.58 -0.12 -18.25
CA ALA A 302 2.52 -0.12 -16.80
C ALA A 302 3.13 -1.38 -16.18
N PRO A 303 4.09 -1.23 -15.23
CA PRO A 303 4.61 -2.37 -14.48
C PRO A 303 3.51 -3.07 -13.68
N ARG A 304 3.72 -4.35 -13.35
CA ARG A 304 2.73 -5.18 -12.68
C ARG A 304 2.46 -4.70 -11.25
N THR A 305 3.41 -4.86 -10.34
CA THR A 305 3.20 -4.54 -8.92
C THR A 305 4.30 -3.65 -8.36
N ALA A 306 3.96 -2.63 -7.57
CA ALA A 306 5.01 -1.84 -6.90
C ALA A 306 5.52 -2.55 -5.64
N ILE A 307 4.61 -2.90 -4.73
CA ILE A 307 4.94 -3.54 -3.44
C ILE A 307 4.22 -4.87 -3.33
N GLU A 308 4.96 -5.93 -3.01
CA GLU A 308 4.40 -7.21 -2.63
C GLU A 308 5.02 -7.70 -1.32
N THR A 309 4.17 -8.04 -0.35
CA THR A 309 4.59 -8.52 0.96
C THR A 309 4.56 -10.03 0.99
N HIS A 310 5.60 -10.68 1.52
CA HIS A 310 5.60 -12.11 1.86
C HIS A 310 6.09 -12.28 3.31
N ALA A 311 5.53 -11.50 4.22
CA ALA A 311 6.09 -11.34 5.55
C ALA A 311 5.05 -11.27 6.66
N SER A 312 5.36 -11.89 7.79
CA SER A 312 4.72 -11.57 9.07
C SER A 312 5.26 -10.23 9.58
N HIS A 313 4.59 -9.63 10.57
CA HIS A 313 5.02 -8.40 11.25
C HIS A 313 5.41 -7.30 10.25
N CYS A 314 4.51 -7.07 9.30
CA CYS A 314 4.73 -6.20 8.15
C CYS A 314 4.09 -4.83 8.40
N VAL A 315 4.82 -3.76 8.14
CA VAL A 315 4.32 -2.38 8.17
C VAL A 315 4.66 -1.71 6.84
N VAL A 316 3.62 -1.38 6.07
CA VAL A 316 3.71 -0.61 4.83
C VAL A 316 3.01 0.72 5.05
N THR A 317 3.76 1.82 5.15
CA THR A 317 3.19 3.10 5.56
C THR A 317 3.79 4.33 4.88
N GLY A 318 2.98 5.35 4.63
CA GLY A 318 3.46 6.63 4.09
C GLY A 318 4.09 6.54 2.70
N ASN A 319 3.79 5.51 1.93
CA ASN A 319 4.32 5.34 0.57
C ASN A 319 3.40 6.00 -0.46
N VAL A 320 3.98 6.46 -1.57
CA VAL A 320 3.25 7.04 -2.72
C VAL A 320 3.51 6.20 -3.95
N ILE A 321 2.44 5.73 -4.60
CA ILE A 321 2.53 4.80 -5.74
C ILE A 321 1.69 5.35 -6.89
N SER A 322 2.25 5.38 -8.10
CA SER A 322 1.46 5.73 -9.28
C SER A 322 1.76 4.88 -10.51
N ARG A 323 0.70 4.58 -11.27
CA ARG A 323 0.77 3.98 -12.61
C ARG A 323 1.32 2.54 -12.63
N PHE A 324 0.78 1.71 -11.75
CA PHE A 324 1.01 0.26 -11.71
C PHE A 324 -0.28 -0.53 -11.98
N GLN A 325 -0.18 -1.76 -12.49
CA GLN A 325 -1.37 -2.61 -12.55
C GLN A 325 -1.90 -2.95 -11.14
N ILE A 326 -1.01 -3.10 -10.16
CA ILE A 326 -1.29 -3.34 -8.75
C ILE A 326 -0.39 -2.39 -7.94
N GLY A 327 -0.98 -1.52 -7.13
CA GLY A 327 -0.19 -0.66 -6.24
C GLY A 327 0.51 -1.49 -5.17
N MET A 328 -0.28 -2.16 -4.33
CA MET A 328 0.22 -3.02 -3.26
C MET A 328 -0.46 -4.38 -3.29
N ASN A 329 0.31 -5.46 -3.12
CA ASN A 329 -0.18 -6.81 -2.95
C ASN A 329 0.23 -7.33 -1.56
N LEU A 330 -0.71 -7.31 -0.61
CA LEU A 330 -0.52 -7.79 0.75
C LEU A 330 -0.86 -9.27 0.80
N THR A 331 0.12 -10.13 1.08
CA THR A 331 -0.07 -11.58 0.92
C THR A 331 -0.03 -12.36 2.23
N GLY A 332 -0.68 -13.53 2.21
CA GLY A 332 -0.48 -14.61 3.17
C GLY A 332 -0.30 -15.95 2.45
N ILE A 333 0.88 -16.58 2.57
CA ILE A 333 1.21 -17.84 1.90
C ILE A 333 1.31 -18.99 2.90
N ALA A 334 0.44 -19.99 2.75
CA ALA A 334 0.34 -21.12 3.68
C ALA A 334 1.54 -22.10 3.65
N GLN A 335 2.38 -22.08 2.60
CA GLN A 335 3.58 -22.95 2.50
C GLN A 335 4.61 -22.62 3.58
N SER A 336 4.65 -21.37 4.06
CA SER A 336 5.54 -20.91 5.12
C SER A 336 4.85 -20.81 6.50
N GLY A 337 3.61 -21.31 6.62
CA GLY A 337 2.77 -21.12 7.81
C GLY A 337 1.73 -20.01 7.62
N THR A 338 1.05 -19.62 8.70
CA THR A 338 0.13 -18.48 8.69
C THR A 338 0.91 -17.17 8.80
N THR A 339 0.68 -16.23 7.90
CA THR A 339 1.25 -14.87 8.00
C THR A 339 0.53 -14.07 9.08
N LEU A 340 1.27 -13.41 9.96
CA LEU A 340 0.71 -12.73 11.13
C LEU A 340 0.97 -11.22 11.09
N ASN A 341 0.02 -10.44 11.61
CA ASN A 341 0.22 -9.04 12.00
C ASN A 341 0.75 -8.15 10.86
N GLN A 342 -0.11 -7.79 9.93
CA GLN A 342 0.23 -6.87 8.84
C GLN A 342 -0.54 -5.55 8.99
N VAL A 343 0.16 -4.43 8.78
CA VAL A 343 -0.41 -3.07 8.79
C VAL A 343 -0.05 -2.37 7.49
N CYS A 344 -1.07 -1.95 6.75
CA CYS A 344 -0.96 -1.11 5.57
C CYS A 344 -1.69 0.20 5.86
N SER A 345 -0.94 1.26 6.21
CA SER A 345 -1.53 2.47 6.78
C SER A 345 -0.99 3.76 6.18
N GLY A 346 -1.88 4.69 5.83
CA GLY A 346 -1.49 6.04 5.38
C GLY A 346 -0.72 6.09 4.06
N ASN A 347 -0.92 5.11 3.17
CA ASN A 347 -0.34 5.12 1.83
C ASN A 347 -1.25 5.82 0.82
N THR A 348 -0.66 6.30 -0.26
CA THR A 348 -1.39 6.93 -1.37
C THR A 348 -1.12 6.18 -2.68
N VAL A 349 -2.19 5.80 -3.38
CA VAL A 349 -2.12 5.15 -4.70
C VAL A 349 -2.90 5.96 -5.72
N HIS A 350 -2.25 6.36 -6.81
CA HIS A 350 -2.86 7.13 -7.90
C HIS A 350 -2.75 6.39 -9.22
N THR A 351 -3.84 6.35 -9.99
CA THR A 351 -3.78 5.89 -11.40
C THR A 351 -3.23 4.45 -11.55
N SER A 352 -3.39 3.62 -10.53
CA SER A 352 -3.13 2.18 -10.62
C SER A 352 -4.44 1.44 -10.92
N ARG A 353 -4.40 0.28 -11.58
CA ARG A 353 -5.65 -0.48 -11.86
C ARG A 353 -6.27 -1.02 -10.57
N ASP A 354 -5.48 -1.71 -9.77
CA ASP A 354 -5.81 -2.16 -8.43
C ASP A 354 -4.99 -1.35 -7.42
N GLY A 355 -5.65 -0.72 -6.45
CA GLY A 355 -4.95 0.06 -5.41
C GLY A 355 -4.20 -0.86 -4.44
N ILE A 356 -4.97 -1.57 -3.62
CA ILE A 356 -4.49 -2.54 -2.63
C ILE A 356 -5.17 -3.88 -2.91
N LEU A 357 -4.38 -4.91 -3.19
CA LEU A 357 -4.82 -6.29 -3.30
C LEU A 357 -4.42 -7.02 -2.02
N ILE A 358 -5.39 -7.67 -1.39
CA ILE A 358 -5.21 -8.59 -0.28
C ILE A 358 -5.39 -9.99 -0.83
N TRP A 359 -4.37 -10.80 -0.64
CA TRP A 359 -4.27 -12.10 -1.26
C TRP A 359 -3.86 -13.18 -0.26
N SER A 360 -4.45 -14.36 -0.40
CA SER A 360 -4.07 -15.55 0.35
C SER A 360 -4.12 -16.75 -0.56
N GLN A 361 -3.09 -17.61 -0.47
CA GLN A 361 -2.99 -18.80 -1.30
C GLN A 361 -2.37 -19.99 -0.57
N SER A 362 -2.92 -21.17 -0.86
CA SER A 362 -2.29 -22.47 -0.62
C SER A 362 -1.28 -22.76 -1.73
N LEU A 363 0.01 -22.70 -1.43
CA LEU A 363 1.04 -23.33 -2.25
C LEU A 363 1.30 -24.73 -1.69
N SER A 364 1.29 -25.74 -2.54
CA SER A 364 1.48 -27.15 -2.15
C SER A 364 2.96 -27.45 -1.92
N PRO A 365 3.34 -28.17 -0.83
CA PRO A 365 2.48 -28.64 0.26
C PRO A 365 2.10 -27.50 1.21
N ALA A 366 0.81 -27.43 1.57
CA ALA A 366 0.29 -26.39 2.44
C ALA A 366 0.47 -26.79 3.91
N ASN A 367 1.11 -25.92 4.70
CA ASN A 367 1.38 -26.18 6.11
C ASN A 367 0.38 -25.51 7.05
N ALA A 368 -0.47 -24.60 6.54
CA ALA A 368 -1.45 -23.84 7.31
C ALA A 368 -2.86 -23.87 6.68
N THR A 369 -3.88 -23.82 7.53
CA THR A 369 -5.30 -23.73 7.14
C THR A 369 -5.79 -22.29 7.02
N VAL A 370 -5.04 -21.33 7.57
CA VAL A 370 -5.30 -19.89 7.53
C VAL A 370 -4.10 -19.22 6.87
N GLY A 371 -4.36 -18.40 5.84
CA GLY A 371 -3.30 -17.76 5.06
C GLY A 371 -2.73 -16.53 5.76
N PHE A 372 -3.60 -15.72 6.37
CA PHE A 372 -3.16 -14.68 7.29
C PHE A 372 -4.08 -14.52 8.50
N LYS A 373 -3.51 -14.00 9.59
CA LYS A 373 -4.21 -13.57 10.80
C LYS A 373 -3.75 -12.16 11.21
N ASN A 374 -4.71 -11.29 11.52
CA ASN A 374 -4.50 -9.90 11.96
C ASN A 374 -3.91 -9.02 10.86
N MET A 375 -4.76 -8.53 9.96
CA MET A 375 -4.39 -7.53 8.95
C MET A 375 -5.21 -6.26 9.13
N ILE A 376 -4.53 -5.11 9.12
CA ILE A 376 -5.14 -3.78 9.19
C ILE A 376 -4.77 -3.05 7.90
N VAL A 377 -5.78 -2.56 7.17
CA VAL A 377 -5.65 -1.69 6.01
C VAL A 377 -6.41 -0.41 6.32
N GLU A 378 -5.69 0.64 6.70
CA GLU A 378 -6.32 1.84 7.26
C GLU A 378 -5.78 3.17 6.75
N GLY A 379 -6.64 4.19 6.69
CA GLY A 379 -6.20 5.57 6.39
C GLY A 379 -5.52 5.74 5.02
N ASN A 380 -5.64 4.78 4.10
CA ASN A 380 -5.04 4.88 2.78
C ASN A 380 -5.92 5.72 1.85
N THR A 381 -5.29 6.42 0.90
CA THR A 381 -5.98 7.15 -0.17
C THR A 381 -5.73 6.45 -1.50
N VAL A 382 -6.80 6.13 -2.23
CA VAL A 382 -6.72 5.50 -3.54
C VAL A 382 -7.56 6.28 -4.54
N ASP A 383 -6.91 6.93 -5.51
CA ASP A 383 -7.57 7.68 -6.57
C ASP A 383 -7.40 6.93 -7.91
N LEU A 384 -8.52 6.58 -8.52
CA LEU A 384 -8.59 5.72 -9.71
C LEU A 384 -9.17 6.47 -10.89
N ASN A 385 -8.59 6.27 -12.07
CA ASN A 385 -9.15 6.78 -13.32
C ASN A 385 -9.31 5.63 -14.34
N PRO A 386 -10.49 4.99 -14.39
CA PRO A 386 -10.75 3.87 -15.30
C PRO A 386 -10.57 4.18 -16.81
N TYR A 387 -10.51 5.47 -17.19
CA TYR A 387 -10.27 5.87 -18.58
C TYR A 387 -8.82 5.68 -19.02
N LEU A 388 -7.86 5.75 -18.10
CA LEU A 388 -6.43 5.69 -18.42
C LEU A 388 -5.93 4.26 -18.68
N TYR A 389 -6.74 3.24 -18.40
CA TYR A 389 -6.30 1.86 -18.47
C TYR A 389 -6.79 1.16 -19.75
N THR A 390 -5.85 0.51 -20.44
CA THR A 390 -6.12 -0.50 -21.47
C THR A 390 -6.17 -1.88 -20.83
N PHE A 391 -7.30 -2.58 -20.93
CA PHE A 391 -7.50 -3.83 -20.20
C PHE A 391 -7.39 -5.04 -21.14
N SER A 392 -6.60 -6.03 -20.74
CA SER A 392 -6.68 -7.38 -21.29
C SER A 392 -7.75 -8.17 -20.53
N SER A 393 -8.39 -9.12 -21.21
CA SER A 393 -9.58 -9.86 -20.74
C SER A 393 -9.36 -10.76 -19.51
N THR A 394 -8.17 -10.78 -18.91
CA THR A 394 -7.75 -11.76 -17.91
C THR A 394 -7.86 -11.29 -16.45
N VAL A 395 -7.89 -9.98 -16.17
CA VAL A 395 -8.00 -9.45 -14.78
C VAL A 395 -9.07 -8.36 -14.69
N GLY A 396 -10.06 -8.58 -13.82
CA GLY A 396 -11.31 -7.81 -13.76
C GLY A 396 -11.26 -6.57 -12.86
N GLY A 397 -12.05 -5.56 -13.24
CA GLY A 397 -12.40 -4.38 -12.43
C GLY A 397 -11.25 -3.40 -12.16
N CYS A 398 -11.59 -2.14 -11.91
CA CYS A 398 -10.69 -1.17 -11.26
C CYS A 398 -11.11 -1.11 -9.79
N ARG A 399 -10.27 -1.62 -8.89
CA ARG A 399 -10.64 -1.80 -7.47
C ARG A 399 -9.74 -0.94 -6.59
N GLY A 400 -10.33 -0.28 -5.60
CA GLY A 400 -9.56 0.46 -4.61
C GLY A 400 -8.85 -0.48 -3.66
N ILE A 401 -9.63 -1.31 -2.96
CA ILE A 401 -9.14 -2.35 -2.05
C ILE A 401 -9.85 -3.66 -2.44
N SER A 402 -9.08 -4.69 -2.79
CA SER A 402 -9.61 -5.98 -3.23
C SER A 402 -9.18 -7.10 -2.30
N ILE A 403 -10.11 -7.94 -1.86
CA ILE A 403 -9.87 -9.16 -1.11
C ILE A 403 -10.11 -10.34 -2.06
N TYR A 404 -9.05 -11.03 -2.43
CA TYR A 404 -9.12 -12.12 -3.40
C TYR A 404 -9.69 -13.40 -2.78
N GLY A 405 -10.54 -14.15 -3.47
CA GLY A 405 -11.09 -15.43 -3.01
C GLY A 405 -11.01 -16.52 -4.09
N GLY A 406 -9.86 -16.75 -4.69
CA GLY A 406 -9.73 -17.72 -5.78
C GLY A 406 -9.81 -19.18 -5.33
N ALA A 407 -9.87 -20.11 -6.29
CA ALA A 407 -9.96 -21.55 -6.02
C ALA A 407 -8.86 -22.11 -5.09
N LYS A 408 -7.67 -21.50 -5.13
CA LYS A 408 -6.50 -21.85 -4.29
C LYS A 408 -6.38 -21.02 -3.01
N SER A 409 -7.32 -20.11 -2.74
CA SER A 409 -7.30 -19.33 -1.51
C SER A 409 -7.51 -20.25 -0.30
N VAL A 410 -6.99 -19.82 0.86
CA VAL A 410 -7.20 -20.46 2.17
C VAL A 410 -7.92 -19.48 3.10
N ALA A 411 -8.30 -19.93 4.29
CA ALA A 411 -9.07 -19.13 5.24
C ALA A 411 -8.37 -17.81 5.62
N TYR A 412 -9.20 -16.87 6.06
CA TYR A 412 -8.82 -15.53 6.49
C TYR A 412 -9.28 -15.29 7.92
N GLU A 413 -8.46 -14.62 8.73
CA GLU A 413 -8.84 -14.28 10.10
C GLU A 413 -8.43 -12.85 10.47
N ASN A 414 -9.38 -12.10 11.03
CA ASN A 414 -9.16 -10.77 11.60
C ASN A 414 -8.62 -9.74 10.59
N LEU A 415 -9.47 -9.35 9.62
CA LEU A 415 -9.17 -8.28 8.65
C LEU A 415 -9.96 -7.02 9.00
N ALA A 416 -9.26 -5.91 9.15
CA ALA A 416 -9.81 -4.57 9.32
C ALA A 416 -9.50 -3.71 8.09
N VAL A 417 -10.53 -3.19 7.41
CA VAL A 417 -10.43 -2.22 6.31
C VAL A 417 -11.09 -0.93 6.78
N HIS A 418 -10.32 -0.02 7.36
CA HIS A 418 -10.85 1.11 8.16
C HIS A 418 -10.41 2.49 7.66
N GLY A 419 -11.30 3.48 7.62
CA GLY A 419 -10.88 4.88 7.44
C GLY A 419 -10.20 5.19 6.09
N ASN A 420 -10.32 4.32 5.08
CA ASN A 420 -9.70 4.56 3.77
C ASN A 420 -10.57 5.49 2.91
N VAL A 421 -9.94 6.27 2.04
CA VAL A 421 -10.62 7.13 1.08
C VAL A 421 -10.35 6.63 -0.33
N ILE A 422 -11.41 6.26 -1.04
CA ILE A 422 -11.32 5.74 -2.41
C ILE A 422 -12.16 6.62 -3.33
N ARG A 423 -11.55 7.13 -4.40
CA ARG A 423 -12.23 7.98 -5.38
C ARG A 423 -12.04 7.43 -6.78
N TYR A 424 -13.09 7.56 -7.57
CA TYR A 424 -13.06 7.28 -8.99
C TYR A 424 -13.28 8.57 -9.77
N GLU A 425 -12.57 8.70 -10.88
CA GLU A 425 -12.98 9.61 -11.94
C GLU A 425 -14.42 9.24 -12.36
N ARG A 426 -15.29 10.24 -12.38
CA ARG A 426 -16.71 10.04 -12.60
C ARG A 426 -16.97 9.50 -14.00
N GLU A 427 -17.85 8.50 -14.12
CA GLU A 427 -18.23 7.97 -15.42
C GLU A 427 -19.05 9.02 -16.20
N VAL A 428 -18.54 9.43 -17.37
CA VAL A 428 -19.18 10.38 -18.29
C VAL A 428 -19.15 9.82 -19.72
N GLY A 429 -20.32 9.77 -20.36
CA GLY A 429 -20.48 9.46 -21.79
C GLY A 429 -20.24 7.99 -22.17
N THR A 430 -19.01 7.49 -21.98
CA THR A 430 -18.64 6.10 -22.32
C THR A 430 -18.54 5.25 -21.06
N PRO A 431 -19.30 4.14 -20.97
CA PRO A 431 -19.25 3.31 -19.79
C PRO A 431 -18.00 2.42 -19.74
N TYR A 432 -17.23 2.49 -18.65
CA TYR A 432 -16.02 1.67 -18.48
C TYR A 432 -16.38 0.21 -18.13
N ILE A 433 -17.55 -0.07 -17.53
CA ILE A 433 -17.99 -1.45 -17.26
C ILE A 433 -18.10 -2.26 -18.54
N ASN A 434 -18.37 -1.64 -19.69
CA ASN A 434 -18.43 -2.35 -20.96
C ASN A 434 -17.09 -2.98 -21.36
N LYS A 435 -15.97 -2.48 -20.82
CA LYS A 435 -14.65 -3.11 -20.98
C LYS A 435 -14.55 -4.45 -20.22
N PHE A 436 -15.49 -4.73 -19.32
CA PHE A 436 -15.59 -5.92 -18.47
C PHE A 436 -17.00 -6.51 -18.50
N ALA A 437 -17.50 -6.85 -19.69
CA ALA A 437 -18.82 -7.45 -19.83
C ALA A 437 -18.99 -8.62 -18.84
N LEU A 438 -20.08 -8.57 -18.06
CA LEU A 438 -20.47 -9.61 -17.10
C LEU A 438 -19.56 -9.80 -15.87
N LYS A 439 -18.84 -8.76 -15.43
CA LYS A 439 -18.08 -8.80 -14.17
C LYS A 439 -18.71 -7.92 -13.09
N SER A 440 -18.87 -8.50 -11.89
CA SER A 440 -19.18 -7.79 -10.65
C SER A 440 -17.90 -7.35 -9.97
N PHE A 441 -17.86 -6.13 -9.45
CA PHE A 441 -16.78 -5.66 -8.58
C PHE A 441 -17.25 -4.44 -7.76
N GLY A 442 -16.41 -3.98 -6.84
CA GLY A 442 -16.63 -2.71 -6.16
C GLY A 442 -15.33 -1.98 -5.82
N ALA A 443 -15.45 -0.83 -5.14
CA ALA A 443 -14.28 -0.08 -4.66
C ALA A 443 -13.57 -0.85 -3.54
N ILE A 444 -14.32 -1.24 -2.50
CA ILE A 444 -13.92 -2.26 -1.54
C ILE A 444 -14.58 -3.54 -1.98
N SER A 445 -13.81 -4.40 -2.65
CA SER A 445 -14.31 -5.59 -3.31
C SER A 445 -13.80 -6.83 -2.61
N SER A 446 -14.65 -7.83 -2.43
CA SER A 446 -14.21 -9.20 -2.29
C SER A 446 -14.85 -10.05 -3.38
N TYR A 447 -14.12 -11.04 -3.89
CA TYR A 447 -14.60 -11.86 -5.00
C TYR A 447 -14.14 -13.29 -4.84
N GLU A 448 -15.08 -14.23 -4.86
CA GLU A 448 -14.80 -15.65 -4.80
C GLU A 448 -14.90 -16.35 -6.16
N ASN A 449 -13.82 -17.00 -6.59
CA ASN A 449 -13.76 -17.79 -7.83
C ASN A 449 -13.62 -19.27 -7.51
N GLY A 450 -14.72 -19.92 -7.12
CA GLY A 450 -14.84 -21.38 -7.18
C GLY A 450 -14.37 -22.18 -5.96
N ASN A 451 -14.23 -21.60 -4.76
CA ASN A 451 -13.97 -22.38 -3.54
C ASN A 451 -14.73 -21.88 -2.30
N GLN A 452 -16.02 -22.19 -2.28
CA GLN A 452 -17.05 -21.79 -1.30
C GLN A 452 -16.88 -22.37 0.13
N THR A 453 -15.72 -22.93 0.46
CA THR A 453 -15.53 -23.69 1.71
C THR A 453 -14.70 -22.98 2.76
N ASN A 454 -13.84 -22.06 2.36
CA ASN A 454 -12.95 -21.40 3.32
C ASN A 454 -13.68 -20.34 4.13
N LEU A 455 -13.42 -20.33 5.43
CA LEU A 455 -13.99 -19.35 6.34
C LEU A 455 -13.20 -18.04 6.29
N ALA A 456 -13.89 -16.93 6.07
CA ALA A 456 -13.41 -15.60 6.42
C ALA A 456 -14.00 -15.20 7.78
N ALA A 457 -13.16 -15.11 8.81
CA ALA A 457 -13.58 -14.87 10.18
C ALA A 457 -13.13 -13.48 10.66
N HIS A 458 -14.05 -12.77 11.32
CA HIS A 458 -13.84 -11.50 12.01
C HIS A 458 -13.38 -10.39 11.06
N PHE A 459 -14.26 -10.02 10.12
CA PHE A 459 -13.98 -8.98 9.14
C PHE A 459 -14.70 -7.71 9.50
N SER A 460 -14.02 -6.58 9.39
CA SER A 460 -14.61 -5.27 9.64
C SER A 460 -14.26 -4.28 8.53
N ILE A 461 -15.29 -3.70 7.91
CA ILE A 461 -15.17 -2.64 6.89
C ILE A 461 -15.82 -1.42 7.51
N MET A 462 -15.01 -0.48 8.01
CA MET A 462 -15.53 0.61 8.84
C MET A 462 -15.01 1.98 8.44
N ASN A 463 -15.85 3.01 8.54
CA ASN A 463 -15.45 4.41 8.40
C ASN A 463 -14.74 4.74 7.08
N ASN A 464 -14.90 3.92 6.03
CA ASN A 464 -14.31 4.20 4.73
C ASN A 464 -15.20 5.19 3.97
N LYS A 465 -14.58 6.03 3.15
CA LYS A 465 -15.25 6.93 2.23
C LYS A 465 -15.00 6.50 0.79
N VAL A 466 -16.06 6.17 0.06
CA VAL A 466 -16.00 5.84 -1.36
C VAL A 466 -16.82 6.85 -2.15
N VAL A 467 -16.21 7.42 -3.19
CA VAL A 467 -16.84 8.44 -4.01
C VAL A 467 -16.79 8.05 -5.49
N ASN A 468 -17.92 8.17 -6.18
CA ASN A 468 -18.10 7.94 -7.62
C ASN A 468 -17.73 6.54 -8.09
N CYS A 469 -17.65 5.53 -7.20
CA CYS A 469 -17.39 4.17 -7.65
C CYS A 469 -18.52 3.77 -8.60
N PRO A 470 -18.27 3.49 -9.87
CA PRO A 470 -19.40 3.37 -10.76
C PRO A 470 -20.04 1.97 -10.70
N ALA A 471 -19.36 1.00 -10.06
CA ALA A 471 -19.97 -0.23 -9.54
C ALA A 471 -20.23 -0.08 -8.02
N SER A 472 -20.39 -1.15 -7.26
CA SER A 472 -20.66 -1.01 -5.82
C SER A 472 -19.52 -0.28 -5.10
N GLY A 473 -19.84 0.58 -4.15
CA GLY A 473 -18.84 1.13 -3.23
C GLY A 473 -18.26 0.03 -2.34
N ILE A 474 -19.13 -0.84 -1.81
CA ILE A 474 -18.74 -2.08 -1.15
C ILE A 474 -19.41 -3.25 -1.87
N PHE A 475 -18.60 -4.13 -2.45
CA PHE A 475 -19.02 -5.39 -3.04
C PHE A 475 -18.42 -6.52 -2.21
N PHE A 476 -19.21 -7.21 -1.40
CA PHE A 476 -18.71 -8.25 -0.51
C PHE A 476 -19.25 -9.63 -0.88
N ASP A 477 -18.38 -10.47 -1.43
CA ASP A 477 -18.72 -11.73 -2.08
C ASP A 477 -17.67 -12.83 -1.81
N LEU A 478 -17.46 -13.14 -0.53
CA LEU A 478 -16.69 -14.30 -0.07
C LEU A 478 -17.63 -15.43 0.36
N GLY A 479 -17.17 -16.68 0.32
CA GLY A 479 -17.96 -17.87 0.67
C GLY A 479 -18.50 -17.86 2.10
N LYS A 480 -17.89 -18.61 3.02
CA LYS A 480 -18.34 -18.66 4.42
C LYS A 480 -17.78 -17.49 5.20
N VAL A 481 -18.64 -16.76 5.92
CA VAL A 481 -18.20 -15.58 6.68
C VAL A 481 -18.77 -15.54 8.09
N LYS A 482 -17.89 -15.41 9.08
CA LYS A 482 -18.23 -15.28 10.50
C LYS A 482 -17.77 -13.93 11.03
N GLY A 483 -18.63 -13.21 11.73
CA GLY A 483 -18.31 -11.96 12.41
C GLY A 483 -18.04 -10.80 11.44
N LEU A 484 -18.88 -10.63 10.41
CA LEU A 484 -18.78 -9.51 9.47
C LEU A 484 -19.45 -8.26 10.03
N VAL A 485 -18.70 -7.15 10.08
CA VAL A 485 -19.20 -5.83 10.47
C VAL A 485 -18.93 -4.81 9.37
N ILE A 486 -19.97 -4.09 8.94
CA ILE A 486 -19.89 -3.01 7.96
C ILE A 486 -20.49 -1.76 8.61
N SER A 487 -19.65 -0.83 9.06
CA SER A 487 -20.09 0.23 9.97
C SER A 487 -19.54 1.60 9.61
N GLY A 488 -20.38 2.64 9.64
CA GLY A 488 -19.91 4.03 9.51
C GLY A 488 -19.30 4.41 8.15
N ASN A 489 -19.48 3.60 7.11
CA ASN A 489 -18.93 3.90 5.78
C ASN A 489 -19.76 4.97 5.06
N GLU A 490 -19.12 5.85 4.32
CA GLU A 490 -19.75 6.83 3.43
C GLU A 490 -19.61 6.38 1.97
N LEU A 491 -20.72 6.05 1.32
CA LEU A 491 -20.78 5.65 -0.09
C LEU A 491 -21.53 6.73 -0.87
N ILE A 492 -20.79 7.56 -1.59
CA ILE A 492 -21.33 8.73 -2.32
C ILE A 492 -21.27 8.43 -3.82
N ASP A 493 -22.40 8.52 -4.50
CA ASP A 493 -22.55 8.30 -5.95
C ASP A 493 -21.95 6.97 -6.43
N CYS A 494 -22.06 5.95 -5.58
CA CYS A 494 -21.64 4.60 -5.91
C CYS A 494 -22.74 3.82 -6.64
N GLY A 495 -22.38 2.87 -7.50
CA GLY A 495 -23.31 2.02 -8.27
C GLY A 495 -23.99 2.75 -9.43
N THR A 496 -23.45 3.90 -9.82
CA THR A 496 -24.07 4.87 -10.75
C THR A 496 -23.74 4.63 -12.22
N THR A 497 -23.17 3.46 -12.56
CA THR A 497 -22.74 3.21 -13.93
C THR A 497 -23.87 3.41 -14.95
N ILE A 498 -23.59 3.99 -16.10
CA ILE A 498 -24.52 4.16 -17.21
C ILE A 498 -24.54 2.95 -18.17
N SER A 499 -23.72 1.93 -17.90
CA SER A 499 -23.64 0.74 -18.75
C SER A 499 -24.98 -0.01 -18.82
N PRO A 500 -25.49 -0.33 -20.03
CA PRO A 500 -26.67 -1.17 -20.20
C PRO A 500 -26.38 -2.66 -20.01
N THR A 501 -25.09 -3.06 -20.02
CA THR A 501 -24.64 -4.45 -19.85
C THR A 501 -24.12 -4.72 -18.44
N ALA A 502 -24.20 -3.75 -17.53
CA ALA A 502 -23.80 -3.91 -16.15
C ALA A 502 -24.62 -5.01 -15.47
N GLN A 503 -23.95 -5.81 -14.63
CA GLN A 503 -24.66 -6.74 -13.75
C GLN A 503 -25.45 -5.96 -12.71
N PHE A 504 -26.53 -6.57 -12.23
CA PHE A 504 -27.38 -6.01 -11.18
C PHE A 504 -26.58 -5.53 -9.95
N SER A 505 -25.61 -6.32 -9.50
CA SER A 505 -24.70 -5.98 -8.39
C SER A 505 -23.98 -4.64 -8.59
N ASN A 506 -23.57 -4.32 -9.82
CA ASN A 506 -22.89 -3.07 -10.13
C ASN A 506 -23.81 -1.85 -10.00
N LYS A 507 -25.13 -2.04 -9.90
CA LYS A 507 -26.15 -1.00 -9.71
C LYS A 507 -26.59 -0.87 -8.25
N VAL A 508 -25.80 -1.38 -7.32
CA VAL A 508 -26.08 -1.34 -5.88
C VAL A 508 -24.84 -0.79 -5.16
N PRO A 509 -24.94 0.33 -4.41
CA PRO A 509 -23.83 0.90 -3.66
C PRO A 509 -23.21 -0.08 -2.64
N LEU A 510 -24.02 -0.82 -1.90
CA LEU A 510 -23.58 -1.82 -0.93
C LEU A 510 -24.22 -3.17 -1.25
N TYR A 511 -23.44 -4.07 -1.84
CA TYR A 511 -23.89 -5.39 -2.27
C TYR A 511 -23.21 -6.48 -1.44
N LEU A 512 -24.01 -7.30 -0.77
CA LEU A 512 -23.53 -8.43 0.05
C LEU A 512 -24.03 -9.74 -0.52
N SER A 513 -23.13 -10.68 -0.77
CA SER A 513 -23.50 -12.05 -1.10
C SER A 513 -22.67 -13.15 -0.42
N PRO A 514 -22.34 -13.06 0.88
CA PRO A 514 -21.71 -14.17 1.58
C PRO A 514 -22.69 -15.27 2.00
N SER A 515 -22.15 -16.39 2.47
CA SER A 515 -22.85 -17.38 3.29
C SER A 515 -22.51 -17.12 4.76
N LEU A 516 -23.45 -16.62 5.56
CA LEU A 516 -23.15 -16.27 6.95
C LEU A 516 -22.98 -17.51 7.84
N GLU A 517 -22.02 -17.40 8.77
CA GLU A 517 -21.73 -18.32 9.87
C GLU A 517 -21.89 -17.63 11.25
N SER A 518 -22.35 -16.37 11.25
CA SER A 518 -22.86 -15.62 12.40
C SER A 518 -23.71 -14.44 11.91
N ASP A 519 -24.39 -13.74 12.81
CA ASP A 519 -25.02 -12.46 12.47
C ASP A 519 -24.02 -11.49 11.84
N CYS A 520 -24.51 -10.69 10.89
CA CYS A 520 -23.76 -9.61 10.24
C CYS A 520 -24.33 -8.27 10.68
N LEU A 521 -23.45 -7.34 11.07
CA LEU A 521 -23.85 -6.00 11.48
C LEU A 521 -23.59 -5.00 10.35
N ILE A 522 -24.61 -4.27 9.93
CA ILE A 522 -24.57 -3.21 8.92
C ILE A 522 -25.13 -1.95 9.59
N GLN A 523 -24.28 -1.06 10.09
CA GLN A 523 -24.76 0.02 10.93
C GLN A 523 -24.15 1.40 10.66
N GLY A 524 -24.94 2.46 10.82
CA GLY A 524 -24.42 3.83 10.74
C GLY A 524 -23.78 4.20 9.39
N ASN A 525 -23.99 3.42 8.33
CA ASN A 525 -23.44 3.73 7.01
C ASN A 525 -24.28 4.84 6.36
N ILE A 526 -23.62 5.71 5.60
CA ILE A 526 -24.25 6.75 4.80
C ILE A 526 -24.17 6.31 3.34
N VAL A 527 -25.31 6.14 2.67
CA VAL A 527 -25.37 5.87 1.24
C VAL A 527 -26.10 7.03 0.57
N MET A 528 -25.36 7.85 -0.18
CA MET A 528 -25.84 9.11 -0.75
C MET A 528 -25.79 9.07 -2.27
N GLN A 529 -26.86 9.54 -2.91
CA GLN A 529 -26.90 9.82 -4.35
C GLN A 529 -27.18 11.30 -4.57
N THR A 530 -26.32 11.93 -5.38
CA THR A 530 -26.40 13.35 -5.74
C THR A 530 -26.85 13.57 -7.18
N ASP A 531 -26.82 12.50 -7.98
CA ASP A 531 -27.25 12.48 -9.37
C ASP A 531 -28.74 12.78 -9.51
N PRO A 532 -29.16 13.66 -10.44
CA PRO A 532 -30.58 13.97 -10.64
C PRO A 532 -31.45 12.75 -10.97
N ALA A 533 -30.86 11.74 -11.63
CA ALA A 533 -31.50 10.50 -12.01
C ALA A 533 -30.53 9.33 -11.75
N PRO A 534 -30.36 8.88 -10.50
CA PRO A 534 -29.43 7.82 -10.16
C PRO A 534 -29.85 6.52 -10.83
N THR A 535 -28.87 5.74 -11.25
CA THR A 535 -29.13 4.45 -11.92
C THR A 535 -29.19 3.27 -10.96
N ILE A 536 -29.05 3.51 -9.65
CA ILE A 536 -29.03 2.42 -8.66
C ILE A 536 -30.41 1.76 -8.57
N SER A 537 -30.44 0.45 -8.34
CA SER A 537 -31.68 -0.31 -8.14
C SER A 537 -32.10 -0.39 -6.68
N SER A 538 -31.13 -0.35 -5.77
CA SER A 538 -31.33 -0.38 -4.31
C SER A 538 -30.13 0.28 -3.64
N PHE A 539 -30.29 0.81 -2.42
CA PHE A 539 -29.14 1.33 -1.66
C PHE A 539 -28.27 0.20 -1.11
N ILE A 540 -28.91 -0.82 -0.54
CA ILE A 540 -28.28 -2.05 -0.06
C ILE A 540 -28.95 -3.23 -0.76
N TYR A 541 -28.18 -4.27 -1.08
CA TYR A 541 -28.73 -5.54 -1.52
C TYR A 541 -28.07 -6.72 -0.83
N ILE A 542 -28.90 -7.67 -0.37
CA ILE A 542 -28.46 -8.84 0.38
C ILE A 542 -28.86 -10.11 -0.35
N ARG A 543 -27.86 -10.91 -0.73
CA ARG A 543 -27.99 -12.24 -1.34
C ARG A 543 -27.20 -13.28 -0.55
N ASP A 544 -27.79 -13.75 0.54
CA ASP A 544 -27.24 -14.88 1.28
C ASP A 544 -27.27 -16.12 0.39
N ARG A 545 -26.10 -16.68 0.08
CA ARG A 545 -25.96 -17.79 -0.86
C ARG A 545 -26.41 -19.12 -0.28
N ALA A 546 -26.33 -19.28 1.03
CA ALA A 546 -26.62 -20.54 1.72
C ALA A 546 -27.99 -20.55 2.41
N GLY A 547 -28.73 -19.44 2.37
CA GLY A 547 -29.97 -19.30 3.13
C GLY A 547 -29.71 -19.49 4.63
N SER A 548 -28.67 -18.82 5.13
CA SER A 548 -28.20 -19.03 6.50
C SER A 548 -29.27 -18.75 7.56
N ASN A 549 -29.07 -19.31 8.75
CA ASN A 549 -29.94 -19.05 9.91
C ASN A 549 -29.62 -17.74 10.63
N TYR A 550 -28.66 -16.97 10.13
CA TYR A 550 -28.17 -15.77 10.78
C TYR A 550 -28.85 -14.52 10.24
N VAL A 551 -28.76 -13.44 11.02
CA VAL A 551 -29.47 -12.20 10.75
C VAL A 551 -28.50 -11.15 10.23
N TYR A 552 -28.90 -10.47 9.16
CA TYR A 552 -28.31 -9.18 8.78
C TYR A 552 -28.98 -8.08 9.61
N LYS A 553 -28.22 -7.40 10.48
CA LYS A 553 -28.71 -6.33 11.35
C LYS A 553 -28.39 -4.98 10.70
N CYS A 554 -29.36 -4.40 10.01
CA CYS A 554 -29.29 -3.08 9.39
C CYS A 554 -29.77 -2.01 10.38
N LEU A 555 -28.86 -1.40 11.13
CA LEU A 555 -29.18 -0.48 12.22
C LEU A 555 -28.73 0.94 11.89
N ASP A 556 -29.61 1.93 11.98
CA ASP A 556 -29.26 3.36 11.92
C ASP A 556 -28.44 3.77 10.68
N ASN A 557 -28.67 3.10 9.53
CA ASN A 557 -28.07 3.52 8.27
C ASN A 557 -28.81 4.73 7.69
N THR A 558 -28.08 5.67 7.11
CA THR A 558 -28.62 6.86 6.46
C THR A 558 -28.67 6.65 4.96
N PHE A 559 -29.86 6.66 4.38
CA PHE A 559 -30.08 6.71 2.94
C PHE A 559 -30.39 8.15 2.55
N ALA A 560 -29.61 8.73 1.64
CA ALA A 560 -29.73 10.14 1.28
C ALA A 560 -29.84 10.32 -0.24
N LEU A 561 -30.76 11.18 -0.64
CA LEU A 561 -30.90 11.71 -1.99
C LEU A 561 -30.80 13.22 -1.90
N ARG A 562 -30.02 13.86 -2.78
CA ARG A 562 -30.01 15.33 -2.88
C ARG A 562 -31.41 15.84 -3.29
N ASP A 563 -31.73 17.09 -2.95
CA ASP A 563 -32.96 17.74 -3.42
C ASP A 563 -33.09 17.68 -4.94
N GLY A 564 -34.29 17.36 -5.42
CA GLY A 564 -34.62 17.24 -6.86
C GLY A 564 -34.16 15.95 -7.53
N VAL A 565 -33.64 14.97 -6.78
CA VAL A 565 -33.30 13.64 -7.29
C VAL A 565 -34.55 12.77 -7.48
N ASP A 566 -34.69 12.16 -8.66
CA ASP A 566 -35.78 11.25 -8.99
C ASP A 566 -35.51 9.81 -8.46
N PRO A 567 -36.32 9.29 -7.51
CA PRO A 567 -36.14 7.95 -6.98
C PRO A 567 -36.73 6.84 -7.89
N ALA A 568 -37.28 7.15 -9.07
CA ALA A 568 -38.03 6.18 -9.89
C ALA A 568 -37.29 4.87 -10.22
N ASN A 569 -35.95 4.89 -10.28
CA ASN A 569 -35.13 3.70 -10.53
C ASN A 569 -34.79 2.91 -9.26
N ILE A 570 -35.02 3.49 -8.08
CA ILE A 570 -34.68 2.89 -6.79
C ILE A 570 -35.89 2.13 -6.27
N ALA A 571 -35.83 0.80 -6.39
CA ALA A 571 -36.94 -0.06 -6.00
C ALA A 571 -37.04 -0.21 -4.47
N ASP A 572 -35.91 -0.37 -3.79
CA ASP A 572 -35.86 -0.79 -2.39
C ASP A 572 -34.73 -0.09 -1.61
N TYR A 573 -34.97 0.21 -0.33
CA TYR A 573 -33.90 0.64 0.58
C TYR A 573 -32.90 -0.49 0.83
N VAL A 574 -33.44 -1.66 1.15
CA VAL A 574 -32.69 -2.91 1.30
C VAL A 574 -33.38 -3.92 0.40
N GLY A 575 -32.77 -4.26 -0.73
CA GLY A 575 -33.23 -5.32 -1.60
C GLY A 575 -32.81 -6.69 -1.05
N MET A 576 -33.69 -7.68 -1.19
CA MET A 576 -33.46 -9.05 -0.72
C MET A 576 -33.63 -10.02 -1.88
N PHE A 577 -32.68 -10.96 -2.01
CA PHE A 577 -32.72 -11.96 -3.07
C PHE A 577 -33.91 -12.92 -2.93
N ASN A 578 -34.30 -13.26 -1.70
CA ASN A 578 -35.56 -13.92 -1.41
C ASN A 578 -36.08 -13.54 0.00
N SER A 579 -37.37 -13.76 0.22
CA SER A 579 -38.05 -13.37 1.45
C SER A 579 -37.71 -14.25 2.67
N ALA A 580 -37.03 -15.38 2.48
CA ALA A 580 -36.64 -16.31 3.56
C ALA A 580 -35.37 -15.86 4.30
N GLN A 581 -34.58 -14.97 3.70
CA GLN A 581 -33.45 -14.33 4.35
C GLN A 581 -33.90 -13.53 5.58
N ARG A 582 -33.05 -13.48 6.62
CA ARG A 582 -33.37 -12.83 7.90
C ARG A 582 -32.67 -11.48 7.98
N LEU A 583 -33.48 -10.42 8.04
CA LEU A 583 -33.01 -9.05 8.16
C LEU A 583 -33.70 -8.42 9.38
N TRP A 584 -32.93 -7.73 10.21
CA TRP A 584 -33.43 -6.86 11.26
C TRP A 584 -33.12 -5.42 10.86
N MET A 585 -34.11 -4.56 10.78
CA MET A 585 -33.94 -3.19 10.30
C MET A 585 -34.47 -2.16 11.30
N GLU A 586 -33.62 -1.22 11.69
CA GLU A 586 -33.94 -0.09 12.57
C GLU A 586 -33.39 1.22 12.00
N GLY A 587 -34.01 2.33 12.37
CA GLY A 587 -33.57 3.67 12.02
C GLY A 587 -34.61 4.44 11.20
N THR A 588 -34.14 5.19 10.20
CA THR A 588 -35.00 6.09 9.41
C THR A 588 -34.80 5.94 7.91
N VAL A 589 -35.86 6.24 7.13
CA VAL A 589 -35.80 6.29 5.66
C VAL A 589 -36.37 7.62 5.15
N PRO A 590 -35.78 8.24 4.12
CA PRO A 590 -36.10 9.61 3.71
C PRO A 590 -37.44 9.76 2.97
N LEU A 591 -37.90 8.71 2.26
CA LEU A 591 -39.06 8.77 1.36
C LEU A 591 -39.99 7.56 1.52
N GLY A 592 -41.30 7.79 1.66
CA GLY A 592 -42.29 6.70 1.74
C GLY A 592 -42.60 6.01 0.41
N THR A 593 -42.13 6.55 -0.71
CA THR A 593 -42.36 6.02 -2.08
C THR A 593 -41.43 4.87 -2.46
N ILE A 594 -40.22 4.82 -1.89
CA ILE A 594 -39.29 3.69 -2.04
C ILE A 594 -39.74 2.56 -1.10
N ARG A 595 -39.68 1.31 -1.56
CA ARG A 595 -40.19 0.18 -0.80
C ARG A 595 -39.27 -0.20 0.35
N LEU A 596 -39.90 -0.63 1.44
CA LEU A 596 -39.24 -1.37 2.51
C LEU A 596 -39.03 -2.83 2.09
N PRO A 597 -38.00 -3.52 2.62
CA PRO A 597 -37.67 -4.90 2.26
C PRO A 597 -38.85 -5.86 2.44
N ALA A 598 -39.15 -6.66 1.41
CA ALA A 598 -40.15 -7.72 1.49
C ALA A 598 -39.54 -9.01 2.09
N MET A 599 -39.86 -9.29 3.36
CA MET A 599 -39.25 -10.39 4.12
C MET A 599 -40.23 -11.01 5.13
N THR A 600 -40.22 -12.33 5.28
CA THR A 600 -41.05 -13.02 6.30
C THR A 600 -40.42 -12.96 7.70
N GLY A 601 -39.10 -12.77 7.77
CA GLY A 601 -38.34 -12.61 9.01
C GLY A 601 -38.29 -11.17 9.54
N GLY A 602 -37.45 -10.94 10.55
CA GLY A 602 -37.22 -9.59 11.08
C GLY A 602 -38.30 -9.05 12.02
N ILE A 603 -39.11 -9.93 12.61
CA ILE A 603 -40.13 -9.56 13.61
C ILE A 603 -39.46 -8.74 14.72
N GLY A 604 -39.99 -7.55 14.99
CA GLY A 604 -39.41 -6.54 15.89
C GLY A 604 -38.76 -5.36 15.17
N SER A 605 -38.46 -5.47 13.87
CA SER A 605 -37.90 -4.36 13.08
C SER A 605 -38.83 -3.15 13.07
N ARG A 606 -38.27 -1.95 13.16
CA ARG A 606 -39.03 -0.68 13.24
C ARG A 606 -38.27 0.45 12.56
N VAL A 607 -38.90 1.06 11.55
CA VAL A 607 -38.30 2.11 10.72
C VAL A 607 -39.23 3.32 10.69
N ALA A 608 -38.70 4.51 10.97
CA ALA A 608 -39.44 5.76 10.81
C ALA A 608 -39.26 6.33 9.39
N ILE A 609 -40.35 6.78 8.77
CA ILE A 609 -40.28 7.48 7.48
C ILE A 609 -40.17 8.98 7.77
N VAL A 610 -39.00 9.56 7.52
CA VAL A 610 -38.66 10.95 7.88
C VAL A 610 -39.68 11.92 7.30
N GLY A 611 -40.08 12.93 8.09
CA GLY A 611 -41.00 13.98 7.66
C GLY A 611 -42.46 13.56 7.49
N SER A 612 -42.80 12.26 7.62
CA SER A 612 -44.16 11.77 7.41
C SER A 612 -44.95 11.50 8.69
N GLY A 613 -44.26 11.37 9.84
CA GLY A 613 -44.87 10.91 11.09
C GLY A 613 -45.27 9.43 11.09
N ILE A 614 -44.89 8.66 10.06
CA ILE A 614 -45.20 7.24 9.91
C ILE A 614 -44.06 6.39 10.45
N ILE A 615 -44.42 5.34 11.18
CA ILE A 615 -43.55 4.25 11.61
C ILE A 615 -44.01 2.97 10.93
N ALA A 616 -43.08 2.28 10.28
CA ALA A 616 -43.27 0.95 9.74
C ALA A 616 -42.67 -0.08 10.71
N SER A 617 -43.44 -1.11 11.04
CA SER A 617 -43.00 -2.19 11.94
C SER A 617 -43.23 -3.58 11.34
N LYS A 618 -42.37 -4.53 11.72
CA LYS A 618 -42.56 -5.96 11.47
C LYS A 618 -43.11 -6.64 12.70
N THR A 619 -44.40 -6.97 12.68
CA THR A 619 -45.14 -7.54 13.84
C THR A 619 -45.45 -9.02 13.69
N GLY A 620 -45.27 -9.62 12.51
CA GLY A 620 -45.53 -11.03 12.24
C GLY A 620 -44.87 -11.53 10.96
N ALA A 621 -45.15 -12.78 10.59
CA ALA A 621 -44.47 -13.50 9.49
C ALA A 621 -44.90 -13.06 8.07
N SER A 622 -45.78 -12.06 7.94
CA SER A 622 -46.15 -11.47 6.65
C SER A 622 -44.93 -10.87 5.96
N ILE A 623 -44.84 -10.95 4.63
CA ILE A 623 -43.77 -10.28 3.88
C ILE A 623 -43.88 -8.76 3.89
N TRP A 624 -45.07 -8.24 4.20
CA TRP A 624 -45.38 -6.80 4.24
C TRP A 624 -45.06 -6.18 5.60
N TRP A 625 -44.81 -4.87 5.59
CA TRP A 625 -44.67 -4.06 6.82
C TRP A 625 -46.03 -3.48 7.21
N SER A 626 -46.30 -3.42 8.51
CA SER A 626 -47.46 -2.69 9.05
C SER A 626 -47.04 -1.25 9.32
N LYS A 627 -47.81 -0.29 8.81
CA LYS A 627 -47.55 1.14 8.99
C LYS A 627 -48.57 1.77 9.91
N GLU A 628 -48.09 2.60 10.82
CA GLU A 628 -48.89 3.41 11.74
C GLU A 628 -48.37 4.85 11.74
N GLY A 629 -49.25 5.85 11.73
CA GLY A 629 -48.87 7.25 11.84
C GLY A 629 -50.02 8.15 12.32
N TRP A 630 -49.81 9.46 12.34
CA TRP A 630 -50.82 10.46 12.73
C TRP A 630 -51.05 11.47 11.61
N GLY A 631 -52.29 11.84 11.37
CA GLY A 631 -52.65 12.80 10.32
C GLY A 631 -54.04 13.39 10.49
N THR A 632 -54.34 14.44 9.73
CA THR A 632 -55.67 15.07 9.69
C THR A 632 -56.54 14.59 8.52
N ALA A 633 -56.03 13.67 7.70
CA ALA A 633 -56.73 13.03 6.58
C ALA A 633 -56.13 11.65 6.28
N ALA A 634 -56.86 10.84 5.52
CA ALA A 634 -56.30 9.62 4.92
C ALA A 634 -55.16 9.95 3.92
N PRO A 635 -54.13 9.10 3.81
CA PRO A 635 -53.03 9.31 2.86
C PRO A 635 -53.48 9.42 1.40
N ALA A 636 -52.98 10.44 0.70
CA ALA A 636 -53.24 10.68 -0.73
C ALA A 636 -52.14 10.12 -1.65
N ALA A 637 -51.03 9.60 -1.09
CA ALA A 637 -49.91 9.03 -1.82
C ALA A 637 -49.14 8.01 -0.96
N GLY A 638 -48.16 7.31 -1.57
CA GLY A 638 -47.33 6.31 -0.91
C GLY A 638 -47.93 4.91 -0.97
N LEU A 639 -47.11 3.88 -0.76
CA LEU A 639 -47.53 2.48 -0.80
C LEU A 639 -48.09 2.03 0.55
N TRP A 640 -49.31 1.51 0.57
CA TRP A 640 -50.02 1.09 1.78
C TRP A 640 -50.62 -0.30 1.63
N ASN A 641 -50.68 -1.04 2.74
CA ASN A 641 -51.23 -2.39 2.83
C ASN A 641 -52.52 -2.41 3.65
N PRO A 642 -53.42 -3.38 3.43
CA PRO A 642 -54.57 -3.59 4.28
C PRO A 642 -54.14 -3.74 5.75
N GLY A 643 -54.82 -3.01 6.63
CA GLY A 643 -54.52 -2.96 8.06
C GLY A 643 -53.52 -1.89 8.49
N ASP A 644 -52.91 -1.14 7.55
CA ASP A 644 -52.15 0.07 7.90
C ASP A 644 -53.09 1.15 8.47
N VAL A 645 -52.63 1.92 9.45
CA VAL A 645 -53.45 2.85 10.23
C VAL A 645 -52.87 4.26 10.22
N ILE A 646 -53.73 5.26 10.01
CA ILE A 646 -53.43 6.66 10.36
C ILE A 646 -54.39 7.10 11.46
N HIS A 647 -53.84 7.41 12.62
CA HIS A 647 -54.56 7.99 13.75
C HIS A 647 -54.89 9.45 13.47
N HIS A 648 -56.10 9.87 13.84
CA HIS A 648 -56.52 11.25 13.73
C HIS A 648 -55.67 12.11 14.67
N ALA A 649 -55.00 13.15 14.16
CA ALA A 649 -54.10 14.00 14.93
C ALA A 649 -54.83 14.93 15.92
N ALA A 650 -56.13 15.16 15.71
CA ALA A 650 -56.97 15.99 16.58
C ALA A 650 -58.40 15.39 16.70
N PRO A 651 -58.57 14.22 17.35
CA PRO A 651 -59.87 13.55 17.44
C PRO A 651 -60.88 14.44 18.18
N ALA A 652 -62.15 14.41 17.75
CA ALA A 652 -63.23 15.23 18.31
C ALA A 652 -64.51 14.42 18.49
N ALA A 653 -65.40 14.88 19.39
CA ALA A 653 -66.72 14.31 19.61
C ALA A 653 -67.52 14.25 18.30
N ALA A 654 -68.30 13.20 18.11
CA ALA A 654 -68.97 12.86 16.85
C ALA A 654 -68.04 12.66 15.63
N GLY A 655 -66.72 12.54 15.85
CA GLY A 655 -65.71 12.28 14.84
C GLY A 655 -65.30 10.81 14.75
N HIS A 656 -64.07 10.56 14.33
CA HIS A 656 -63.48 9.22 14.28
C HIS A 656 -62.02 9.22 14.75
N MET A 657 -61.55 8.08 15.26
CA MET A 657 -60.19 7.89 15.78
C MET A 657 -59.13 7.86 14.68
N GLY A 658 -59.50 7.60 13.42
CA GLY A 658 -58.57 7.64 12.30
C GLY A 658 -59.08 6.94 11.04
N TRP A 659 -58.14 6.57 10.17
CA TRP A 659 -58.37 5.82 8.94
C TRP A 659 -57.56 4.51 8.93
N VAL A 660 -58.15 3.48 8.34
CA VAL A 660 -57.52 2.18 8.11
C VAL A 660 -57.56 1.86 6.62
N CYS A 661 -56.44 1.37 6.10
CA CYS A 661 -56.35 0.91 4.72
C CYS A 661 -57.06 -0.46 4.61
N VAL A 662 -57.99 -0.60 3.67
CA VAL A 662 -58.77 -1.84 3.45
C VAL A 662 -58.38 -2.56 2.16
N GLU A 663 -57.68 -1.87 1.25
CA GLU A 663 -57.17 -2.43 0.00
C GLU A 663 -55.80 -1.82 -0.32
N ALA A 664 -54.82 -2.64 -0.69
CA ALA A 664 -53.46 -2.19 -0.99
C ALA A 664 -53.42 -1.21 -2.17
N GLY A 665 -52.50 -0.25 -2.17
CA GLY A 665 -52.33 0.66 -3.32
C GLY A 665 -51.42 1.86 -3.09
N SER A 666 -51.36 2.75 -4.08
CA SER A 666 -50.64 4.03 -4.02
C SER A 666 -51.50 5.22 -4.50
N PRO A 667 -52.37 5.79 -3.64
CA PRO A 667 -52.68 5.32 -2.28
C PRO A 667 -53.61 4.09 -2.31
N GLY A 668 -53.60 3.31 -1.22
CA GLY A 668 -54.61 2.26 -0.99
C GLY A 668 -56.02 2.84 -0.79
N ILE A 669 -57.02 1.97 -0.61
CA ILE A 669 -58.39 2.41 -0.29
C ILE A 669 -58.53 2.54 1.22
N TRP A 670 -59.01 3.70 1.70
CA TRP A 670 -59.12 4.02 3.12
C TRP A 670 -60.55 4.10 3.61
N LYS A 671 -60.79 3.64 4.85
CA LYS A 671 -62.05 3.78 5.57
C LYS A 671 -61.80 4.39 6.95
N THR A 672 -62.75 5.17 7.45
CA THR A 672 -62.72 5.70 8.82
C THR A 672 -62.96 4.58 9.83
N TRP A 673 -62.32 4.63 10.99
CA TRP A 673 -62.53 3.69 12.09
C TRP A 673 -62.59 4.38 13.46
N GLY A 674 -63.21 3.72 14.43
CA GLY A 674 -63.37 4.21 15.80
C GLY A 674 -64.22 5.48 15.87
N ALA A 675 -65.52 5.40 15.58
CA ALA A 675 -66.43 6.53 15.78
C ALA A 675 -66.37 7.02 17.23
N ILE A 676 -66.37 8.35 17.43
CA ILE A 676 -66.26 8.98 18.75
C ILE A 676 -67.67 9.45 19.13
N GLU A 677 -68.16 9.03 20.29
CA GLU A 677 -69.47 9.44 20.79
C GLU A 677 -69.56 10.97 20.97
N SER A 678 -70.79 11.49 20.86
CA SER A 678 -71.10 12.93 20.91
C SER A 678 -70.95 13.54 22.28
#